data_AF-A0A1Y2WS24-F1
#
_entry.id   AF-A0A1Y2WS24-F1
#
_cell.length_a   1.000
_cell.length_b   1.000
_cell.length_c   1.000
_cell.angle_alpha   90.00
_cell.angle_beta   90.00
_cell.angle_gamma   90.00
#
_symmetry.space_group_name_H-M   'P 1'
#
loop_
_entity.id
_entity.type
_entity.pdbx_description
1 polymer ?
#
loop_
_entity_poly.entity_id
_entity_poly.type
_entity_poly.pdbx_seq_one_letter_code
_entity_poly.pdbx_strand_id
1 'polypeptide(L)'
;MNPGTPRVGAGGYPQTPAAKAQRPRPAQDAKPRTSLPTAPESQPSSAPSSQPVIPTTLIDAPTQRFYAFAIYVALLGWRFYDWIQILEDNGGSFYFFCKWVIFDFIFFFSLPSMRIPWLELAAPTVSMIFFGHLIFNWLLMFNIPVPWHSWLLGLAKVFYDKELAISEHNVKVSSILHNSSLIMGKQIINILPEGSALLNPEKNPYCLGQGLNVASVPIYFNATVPVEVELLRFDLESDSQEVLKLNRREIREIAKQSAKSIEDGTLGIYRYDISIKKPGVYQLNKVLDEYKLEVQRLTEPTYIVPCPRARVRTAQSATKCIGDLSNLSLDVYGTPPLKIVYSRTINGKDHSFHFQSLQPDGFSSPLLAQRSTIMPLGEEDYTWARSQTVEVGLNESMNSAGEWQYSIDEVHDVFGNIIQYPQPEDPDAKPKPKHLYQNFVVRERPRATIVGCDTSNPLKVAKGKSTKLPVKIGRPGQTPDSVSHTLTWNFSPINTLTKSGDHGDVVEVGTFTAKSVDDQPKISAPGLYTLKSVSCDSCEGEIEEPSSCLLLNPLEPTLSIQSEEIPDKCAGNSIGLRVNLDMIGTPPFRVAYTVTSDSGQTRRETVEIRGLRQQIDLLPRNAGRYQYRFRRIDDAIYTVPLPLTDEYYLEQNVKPPATAYFKSEPRTINACLDQPVKLDVALLGDGPFTLEWELVHEGKRKSEKATGIESDTFTIETAPLSTGGEYTLALKSIKDKTGCRIFLKEEAKISVRRQRPRAAFGVLDGKRTTTVVEAATANLPLKLSGDGPWIVSYRNLNSTSEEPGVRVAKTGNDFIEAKERGIYEIIDVRDHGCSGIINPQAKNFEVKWYPRPELSFSPSDSIQPAEKENKFIKRDVCEGDVDGFEVSLQGSPPYHVEYEVKHKPKAGSGSVARKEFDAALGKASIPLDTAKAGLYTYTFSGLSDNLYNSKQSSQPLILEQTVNPKPFASFVKPGQTFKMCMSEHSPQESIPIRLEGKAPFYVEVEIKPHSGNLPEIFRIPNIETNNYAIQIPRQYLRLGGQQIRIRKVRDARGCQQKTEGGGGVVHIQLYEAPSIYPLEQRSDYCVGERIAYTLSGTPPFEVHYEFSGKQMKAKSQTTNFRRIAESPGDFTINSISDKGSECRAAVNLTKTIHPMPSVRISKGRVIQVDIHEGSEVEILFEFWGTPPFEFTYTRSTNARKGQKSQILETRHDISYEHSKVITANLEGTYEVVAIKDQHCAFSTMGSEGRDKGQKSLKY
;
A
#
# COMPACT_ATOMS: atom_id res chain seq x y z
N MET A 1 -62.28 0.39 8.33
CA MET A 1 -62.54 -0.46 7.14
C MET A 1 -62.13 -1.87 7.56
N ASN A 2 -63.02 -2.85 7.81
CA ASN A 2 -64.16 -3.39 7.02
C ASN A 2 -63.76 -3.88 5.63
N PRO A 3 -64.28 -5.04 5.15
CA PRO A 3 -64.73 -6.26 5.87
C PRO A 3 -64.13 -7.55 5.22
N GLY A 4 -64.43 -8.81 5.56
CA GLY A 4 -65.22 -9.44 6.65
C GLY A 4 -65.46 -10.95 6.41
N THR A 5 -65.86 -11.68 7.47
CA THR A 5 -66.82 -12.83 7.58
C THR A 5 -67.22 -13.73 6.39
N PRO A 6 -67.62 -15.03 6.56
CA PRO A 6 -68.23 -15.63 7.78
C PRO A 6 -67.82 -17.08 8.16
N ARG A 7 -68.52 -17.66 9.15
CA ARG A 7 -68.59 -19.09 9.54
C ARG A 7 -69.95 -19.70 9.10
N VAL A 8 -70.19 -20.99 9.43
CA VAL A 8 -71.51 -21.69 9.47
C VAL A 8 -71.99 -22.15 8.08
N GLY A 9 -72.65 -23.32 7.90
CA GLY A 9 -73.05 -24.37 8.85
C GLY A 9 -73.63 -25.62 8.16
N ALA A 10 -74.37 -26.44 8.90
CA ALA A 10 -74.88 -27.74 8.44
C ALA A 10 -76.29 -27.68 7.78
N GLY A 11 -76.62 -28.69 6.96
CA GLY A 11 -78.01 -29.03 6.61
C GLY A 11 -78.23 -29.52 5.17
N GLY A 12 -78.47 -30.82 4.99
CA GLY A 12 -78.83 -31.42 3.69
C GLY A 12 -79.52 -32.77 3.86
N TYR A 13 -80.86 -32.77 3.85
CA TYR A 13 -81.74 -33.96 3.73
C TYR A 13 -81.75 -34.48 2.28
N PRO A 14 -82.27 -35.69 1.93
CA PRO A 14 -83.37 -36.47 2.56
C PRO A 14 -83.06 -38.00 2.73
N GLN A 15 -83.93 -38.93 3.18
CA GLN A 15 -85.30 -38.90 3.76
C GLN A 15 -85.53 -40.10 4.71
N THR A 16 -86.51 -39.97 5.60
CA THR A 16 -87.04 -40.97 6.57
C THR A 16 -88.14 -41.86 5.94
N PRO A 17 -88.60 -43.01 6.53
CA PRO A 17 -89.32 -43.05 7.82
C PRO A 17 -89.17 -44.33 8.70
N ALA A 18 -89.93 -44.38 9.80
CA ALA A 18 -89.95 -45.41 10.84
C ALA A 18 -91.27 -46.22 10.87
N ALA A 19 -91.33 -47.35 11.59
CA ALA A 19 -92.51 -47.83 12.33
C ALA A 19 -92.23 -49.11 13.18
N LYS A 20 -93.19 -49.47 14.05
CA LYS A 20 -93.24 -50.69 14.89
C LYS A 20 -94.36 -51.64 14.43
N ALA A 21 -94.41 -52.84 15.04
CA ALA A 21 -95.62 -53.64 15.34
C ALA A 21 -96.24 -54.47 14.17
N GLN A 22 -97.04 -55.54 14.37
CA GLN A 22 -97.26 -56.46 15.51
C GLN A 22 -98.07 -57.71 15.07
N ARG A 23 -97.61 -58.93 15.43
CA ARG A 23 -98.46 -60.13 15.74
C ARG A 23 -99.37 -60.66 14.58
N PRO A 24 -100.22 -61.73 14.70
CA PRO A 24 -100.91 -62.30 15.87
C PRO A 24 -100.60 -63.78 16.24
N ARG A 25 -101.54 -64.41 16.97
CA ARG A 25 -101.53 -65.69 17.71
C ARG A 25 -102.73 -66.56 17.20
N PRO A 26 -102.85 -67.87 17.50
CA PRO A 26 -103.48 -68.34 18.77
C PRO A 26 -102.88 -69.67 19.33
N ALA A 27 -103.00 -70.01 20.64
CA ALA A 27 -103.94 -70.97 21.29
C ALA A 27 -103.72 -72.48 20.94
N GLN A 28 -103.92 -73.49 21.81
CA GLN A 28 -104.37 -73.55 23.22
C GLN A 28 -104.05 -74.92 23.89
N ASP A 29 -103.99 -74.94 25.24
CA ASP A 29 -104.27 -76.07 26.16
C ASP A 29 -103.54 -77.44 26.04
N ALA A 30 -104.00 -78.44 26.83
CA ALA A 30 -103.16 -79.05 27.88
C ALA A 30 -103.55 -80.47 28.38
N LYS A 31 -102.66 -81.06 29.21
CA LYS A 31 -102.81 -82.28 30.07
C LYS A 31 -102.56 -83.66 29.34
N PRO A 32 -102.76 -84.88 29.95
CA PRO A 32 -101.59 -85.59 30.52
C PRO A 32 -101.54 -87.16 30.42
N ARG A 33 -100.37 -87.73 30.79
CA ARG A 33 -100.14 -89.08 31.41
C ARG A 33 -100.36 -90.38 30.58
N THR A 34 -99.75 -91.46 31.12
CA THR A 34 -99.94 -92.92 30.85
C THR A 34 -99.56 -93.49 29.46
N SER A 35 -99.03 -94.71 29.31
CA SER A 35 -98.34 -95.63 30.26
C SER A 35 -97.75 -96.89 29.58
N LEU A 36 -96.52 -97.28 30.01
CA LEU A 36 -95.98 -98.66 30.00
C LEU A 36 -95.76 -99.36 28.62
N PRO A 37 -95.00 -100.48 28.55
CA PRO A 37 -94.16 -100.76 27.38
C PRO A 37 -94.41 -102.11 26.68
N THR A 38 -93.75 -102.28 25.52
CA THR A 38 -93.38 -103.61 25.00
C THR A 38 -92.04 -103.58 24.27
N ALA A 39 -91.32 -104.70 24.37
CA ALA A 39 -90.19 -105.11 23.55
C ALA A 39 -90.22 -106.65 23.49
N PRO A 40 -89.42 -107.34 22.64
CA PRO A 40 -88.72 -106.90 21.44
C PRO A 40 -89.19 -107.68 20.18
N GLU A 41 -88.57 -107.45 19.02
CA GLU A 41 -88.48 -108.43 17.92
C GLU A 41 -87.15 -108.20 17.18
N SER A 42 -86.63 -109.20 16.46
CA SER A 42 -85.19 -109.28 16.13
C SER A 42 -84.81 -109.31 14.65
N GLN A 43 -83.62 -108.75 14.34
CA GLN A 43 -82.79 -109.04 13.15
C GLN A 43 -83.34 -108.59 11.77
N PRO A 44 -82.53 -108.63 10.68
CA PRO A 44 -81.11 -109.03 10.55
C PRO A 44 -80.15 -107.94 10.06
N SER A 45 -78.89 -108.33 9.92
CA SER A 45 -77.73 -107.52 9.52
C SER A 45 -77.70 -107.08 8.05
N SER A 46 -77.11 -105.91 7.79
CA SER A 46 -76.37 -105.66 6.54
C SER A 46 -75.12 -104.79 6.80
N ALA A 47 -74.04 -105.14 6.10
CA ALA A 47 -72.82 -104.34 5.92
C ALA A 47 -72.45 -104.47 4.42
N PRO A 48 -71.67 -103.54 3.82
CA PRO A 48 -70.22 -103.66 4.01
C PRO A 48 -69.41 -102.34 4.10
N SER A 49 -68.22 -102.49 4.66
CA SER A 49 -67.05 -101.60 4.70
C SER A 49 -66.92 -100.47 3.67
N SER A 50 -66.53 -99.28 4.15
CA SER A 50 -65.46 -98.50 3.52
C SER A 50 -64.10 -99.09 3.94
N GLN A 51 -63.29 -99.54 2.97
CA GLN A 51 -61.95 -100.07 3.27
C GLN A 51 -60.92 -98.91 3.43
N PRO A 52 -59.89 -99.08 4.29
CA PRO A 52 -58.74 -98.18 4.33
C PRO A 52 -58.00 -98.14 3.00
N VAL A 53 -57.33 -97.01 2.70
CA VAL A 53 -56.60 -96.81 1.43
C VAL A 53 -55.45 -97.80 1.26
N ILE A 54 -54.85 -98.23 2.38
CA ILE A 54 -54.02 -99.44 2.43
C ILE A 54 -54.93 -100.57 2.95
N PRO A 55 -55.23 -101.62 2.17
CA PRO A 55 -56.15 -102.66 2.61
C PRO A 55 -55.59 -103.45 3.80
N THR A 56 -56.48 -103.85 4.73
CA THR A 56 -56.09 -104.56 5.97
C THR A 56 -55.52 -105.97 5.75
N THR A 57 -55.51 -106.44 4.51
CA THR A 57 -54.85 -107.69 4.07
C THR A 57 -53.35 -107.51 3.82
N LEU A 58 -52.86 -106.27 3.63
CA LEU A 58 -51.45 -105.96 3.39
C LEU A 58 -50.74 -105.51 4.68
N ILE A 59 -51.41 -104.66 5.47
CA ILE A 59 -50.95 -104.16 6.76
C ILE A 59 -52.17 -104.09 7.68
N ASP A 60 -52.12 -104.72 8.86
CA ASP A 60 -53.24 -104.72 9.79
C ASP A 60 -53.54 -103.32 10.37
N ALA A 61 -54.79 -103.08 10.77
CA ALA A 61 -55.21 -101.76 11.25
C ALA A 61 -54.42 -101.26 12.49
N PRO A 62 -54.09 -102.08 13.51
CA PRO A 62 -53.14 -101.70 14.56
C PRO A 62 -51.78 -101.21 14.03
N THR A 63 -51.14 -101.94 13.11
CA THR A 63 -49.85 -101.52 12.52
C THR A 63 -49.98 -100.26 11.66
N GLN A 64 -51.08 -100.06 10.93
CA GLN A 64 -51.33 -98.79 10.21
C GLN A 64 -51.43 -97.59 11.17
N ARG A 65 -52.11 -97.76 12.32
CA ARG A 65 -52.15 -96.74 13.39
C ARG A 65 -50.76 -96.51 13.99
N PHE A 66 -49.98 -97.57 14.21
CA PHE A 66 -48.61 -97.47 14.71
C PHE A 66 -47.72 -96.67 13.75
N TYR A 67 -47.80 -96.89 12.44
CA TYR A 67 -47.05 -96.09 11.47
C TYR A 67 -47.51 -94.63 11.43
N ALA A 68 -48.81 -94.34 11.46
CA ALA A 68 -49.31 -92.97 11.53
C ALA A 68 -48.81 -92.25 12.80
N PHE A 69 -48.81 -92.93 13.96
CA PHE A 69 -48.28 -92.41 15.22
C PHE A 69 -46.75 -92.26 15.20
N ALA A 70 -46.02 -93.21 14.61
CA ALA A 70 -44.56 -93.14 14.49
C ALA A 70 -44.11 -91.97 13.59
N ILE A 71 -44.83 -91.71 12.49
CA ILE A 71 -44.60 -90.53 11.64
C ILE A 71 -44.87 -89.24 12.42
N TYR A 72 -45.97 -89.17 13.19
CA TYR A 72 -46.24 -88.03 14.07
C TYR A 72 -45.15 -87.79 15.12
N VAL A 73 -44.68 -88.85 15.78
CA VAL A 73 -43.59 -88.78 16.77
C VAL A 73 -42.26 -88.37 16.13
N ALA A 74 -41.96 -88.83 14.91
CA ALA A 74 -40.77 -88.41 14.16
C ALA A 74 -40.83 -86.92 13.77
N LEU A 75 -41.98 -86.44 13.29
CA LEU A 75 -42.22 -85.02 13.00
C LEU A 75 -42.15 -84.16 14.27
N LEU A 76 -42.65 -84.66 15.40
CA LEU A 76 -42.55 -83.98 16.70
C LEU A 76 -41.09 -83.92 17.21
N GLY A 77 -40.32 -85.00 17.03
CA GLY A 77 -38.88 -85.04 17.36
C GLY A 77 -38.07 -84.04 16.54
N TRP A 78 -38.29 -83.98 15.22
CA TRP A 78 -37.65 -83.00 14.35
C TRP A 78 -38.06 -81.54 14.70
N ARG A 79 -39.31 -81.31 15.10
CA ARG A 79 -39.76 -80.01 15.61
C ARG A 79 -39.04 -79.57 16.88
N PHE A 80 -38.77 -80.49 17.81
CA PHE A 80 -37.97 -80.19 18.99
C PHE A 80 -36.48 -79.99 18.67
N TYR A 81 -35.93 -80.66 17.65
CA TYR A 81 -34.58 -80.39 17.15
C TYR A 81 -34.45 -78.96 16.59
N ASP A 82 -35.34 -78.55 15.69
CA ASP A 82 -35.38 -77.17 15.17
C ASP A 82 -35.53 -76.13 16.29
N TRP A 83 -36.31 -76.44 17.34
CA TRP A 83 -36.49 -75.58 18.51
C TRP A 83 -35.23 -75.47 19.40
N ILE A 84 -34.46 -76.55 19.55
CA ILE A 84 -33.17 -76.52 20.26
C ILE A 84 -32.17 -75.61 19.53
N GLN A 85 -32.14 -75.64 18.20
CA GLN A 85 -31.29 -74.73 17.41
C GLN A 85 -31.66 -73.25 17.63
N ILE A 86 -32.96 -72.93 17.65
CA ILE A 86 -33.47 -71.58 18.01
C ILE A 86 -33.03 -71.13 19.41
N LEU A 87 -32.87 -72.08 20.34
CA LEU A 87 -32.46 -71.83 21.73
C LEU A 87 -30.96 -71.57 21.89
N GLU A 88 -30.11 -72.14 21.04
CA GLU A 88 -28.67 -71.84 21.00
C GLU A 88 -28.42 -70.42 20.44
N ASP A 89 -29.09 -70.07 19.34
CA ASP A 89 -28.98 -68.74 18.69
C ASP A 89 -29.77 -67.62 19.39
N ASN A 90 -30.60 -67.94 20.40
CA ASN A 90 -31.40 -67.00 21.19
C ASN A 90 -32.34 -66.08 20.37
N GLY A 91 -32.81 -66.52 19.21
CA GLY A 91 -33.62 -65.70 18.28
C GLY A 91 -34.82 -66.44 17.68
N GLY A 92 -36.03 -65.88 17.85
CA GLY A 92 -37.26 -66.46 17.32
C GLY A 92 -37.32 -66.44 15.78
N SER A 93 -37.79 -67.53 15.17
CA SER A 93 -37.72 -67.76 13.71
C SER A 93 -39.08 -67.94 13.05
N PHE A 94 -39.51 -66.91 12.31
CA PHE A 94 -40.70 -66.95 11.46
C PHE A 94 -40.62 -68.03 10.36
N TYR A 95 -39.41 -68.37 9.89
CA TYR A 95 -39.19 -69.44 8.92
C TYR A 95 -39.54 -70.82 9.50
N PHE A 96 -38.99 -71.16 10.67
CA PHE A 96 -39.31 -72.44 11.32
C PHE A 96 -40.78 -72.51 11.77
N PHE A 97 -41.38 -71.39 12.20
CA PHE A 97 -42.82 -71.32 12.44
C PHE A 97 -43.63 -71.70 11.19
N CYS A 98 -43.38 -71.07 10.04
CA CYS A 98 -44.11 -71.36 8.81
C CYS A 98 -43.87 -72.79 8.30
N LYS A 99 -42.63 -73.29 8.40
CA LYS A 99 -42.27 -74.69 8.09
C LYS A 99 -43.19 -75.66 8.84
N TRP A 100 -43.30 -75.52 10.16
CA TRP A 100 -44.07 -76.47 10.97
C TRP A 100 -45.57 -76.36 10.80
N VAL A 101 -46.11 -75.15 10.58
CA VAL A 101 -47.53 -74.98 10.22
C VAL A 101 -47.89 -75.70 8.91
N ILE A 102 -47.00 -75.68 7.90
CA ILE A 102 -47.23 -76.41 6.64
C ILE A 102 -47.18 -77.93 6.85
N PHE A 103 -46.22 -78.45 7.61
CA PHE A 103 -46.16 -79.90 7.89
C PHE A 103 -47.34 -80.40 8.71
N ASP A 104 -47.80 -79.66 9.73
CA ASP A 104 -49.00 -80.00 10.49
C ASP A 104 -50.26 -80.00 9.60
N PHE A 105 -50.40 -79.02 8.70
CA PHE A 105 -51.52 -78.96 7.77
C PHE A 105 -51.56 -80.21 6.87
N ILE A 106 -50.42 -80.56 6.25
CA ILE A 106 -50.31 -81.75 5.39
C ILE A 106 -50.62 -83.02 6.18
N PHE A 107 -50.07 -83.17 7.39
CA PHE A 107 -50.26 -84.37 8.21
C PHE A 107 -51.72 -84.54 8.67
N PHE A 108 -52.30 -83.53 9.33
CA PHE A 108 -53.62 -83.67 9.93
C PHE A 108 -54.77 -83.75 8.92
N PHE A 109 -54.67 -83.08 7.75
CA PHE A 109 -55.73 -83.16 6.73
C PHE A 109 -55.60 -84.36 5.78
N SER A 110 -54.41 -84.97 5.62
CA SER A 110 -54.26 -86.22 4.85
C SER A 110 -54.66 -87.47 5.65
N LEU A 111 -54.47 -87.46 6.97
CA LEU A 111 -54.67 -88.62 7.84
C LEU A 111 -56.11 -89.21 7.83
N PRO A 112 -57.20 -88.41 7.87
CA PRO A 112 -58.56 -88.94 7.68
C PRO A 112 -58.79 -89.51 6.28
N SER A 113 -58.12 -88.97 5.26
CA SER A 113 -58.25 -89.41 3.87
C SER A 113 -57.70 -90.83 3.65
N MET A 114 -56.81 -91.30 4.54
CA MET A 114 -56.31 -92.69 4.51
C MET A 114 -57.35 -93.73 5.02
N ARG A 115 -58.46 -93.29 5.63
CA ARG A 115 -59.55 -94.16 6.15
C ARG A 115 -59.08 -95.24 7.13
N ILE A 116 -58.06 -94.94 7.94
CA ILE A 116 -57.53 -95.86 8.96
C ILE A 116 -58.57 -95.97 10.08
N PRO A 117 -59.09 -97.17 10.43
CA PRO A 117 -60.13 -97.30 11.45
C PRO A 117 -59.73 -96.67 12.79
N TRP A 118 -60.62 -95.90 13.41
CA TRP A 118 -60.43 -95.02 14.59
C TRP A 118 -59.62 -93.73 14.34
N LEU A 119 -58.97 -93.55 13.19
CA LEU A 119 -58.30 -92.29 12.79
C LEU A 119 -59.13 -91.49 11.76
N GLU A 120 -60.37 -91.94 11.47
CA GLU A 120 -61.38 -91.24 10.67
C GLU A 120 -61.99 -90.05 11.45
N LEU A 121 -61.13 -89.07 11.76
CA LEU A 121 -61.48 -87.85 12.48
C LEU A 121 -62.40 -86.96 11.64
N ALA A 122 -63.52 -86.51 12.23
CA ALA A 122 -64.40 -85.55 11.60
C ALA A 122 -63.68 -84.20 11.33
N ALA A 123 -64.01 -83.56 10.20
CA ALA A 123 -63.40 -82.29 9.77
C ALA A 123 -63.28 -81.19 10.85
N PRO A 124 -64.29 -80.91 11.73
CA PRO A 124 -64.12 -79.94 12.80
C PRO A 124 -63.06 -80.38 13.85
N THR A 125 -62.97 -81.67 14.16
CA THR A 125 -61.95 -82.22 15.08
C THR A 125 -60.54 -82.06 14.53
N VAL A 126 -60.35 -82.37 13.24
CA VAL A 126 -59.09 -82.16 12.52
C VAL A 126 -58.68 -80.69 12.56
N SER A 127 -59.62 -79.79 12.27
CA SER A 127 -59.39 -78.35 12.29
C SER A 127 -59.01 -77.83 13.68
N MET A 128 -59.67 -78.31 14.74
CA MET A 128 -59.37 -77.95 16.12
C MET A 128 -57.95 -78.39 16.54
N ILE A 129 -57.55 -79.62 16.18
CA ILE A 129 -56.19 -80.13 16.44
C ILE A 129 -55.15 -79.28 15.71
N PHE A 130 -55.39 -78.97 14.43
CA PHE A 130 -54.50 -78.11 13.64
C PHE A 130 -54.33 -76.70 14.24
N PHE A 131 -55.40 -76.05 14.69
CA PHE A 131 -55.30 -74.75 15.38
C PHE A 131 -54.55 -74.83 16.71
N GLY A 132 -54.70 -75.92 17.47
CA GLY A 132 -53.88 -76.18 18.66
C GLY A 132 -52.39 -76.29 18.33
N HIS A 133 -52.04 -77.01 17.26
CA HIS A 133 -50.67 -77.12 16.76
C HIS A 133 -50.10 -75.79 16.24
N LEU A 134 -50.92 -74.95 15.59
CA LEU A 134 -50.51 -73.62 15.13
C LEU A 134 -50.12 -72.73 16.32
N ILE A 135 -50.89 -72.74 17.41
CA ILE A 135 -50.55 -72.02 18.65
C ILE A 135 -49.28 -72.62 19.30
N PHE A 136 -49.15 -73.94 19.34
CA PHE A 136 -47.98 -74.62 19.90
C PHE A 136 -46.69 -74.28 19.13
N ASN A 137 -46.75 -74.25 17.79
CA ASN A 137 -45.64 -73.82 16.93
C ASN A 137 -45.28 -72.35 17.15
N TRP A 138 -46.28 -71.48 17.35
CA TRP A 138 -46.05 -70.06 17.63
C TRP A 138 -45.32 -69.87 18.97
N LEU A 139 -45.74 -70.58 20.02
CA LEU A 139 -45.10 -70.52 21.33
C LEU A 139 -43.64 -71.02 21.28
N LEU A 140 -43.38 -72.18 20.66
CA LEU A 140 -42.03 -72.74 20.55
C LEU A 140 -41.10 -71.88 19.65
N MET A 141 -41.52 -71.60 18.42
CA MET A 141 -40.61 -71.04 17.39
C MET A 141 -40.31 -69.55 17.59
N PHE A 142 -41.08 -68.86 18.43
CA PHE A 142 -40.77 -67.51 18.92
C PHE A 142 -40.29 -67.50 20.39
N ASN A 143 -40.02 -68.67 20.99
CA ASN A 143 -39.54 -68.84 22.37
C ASN A 143 -40.37 -68.05 23.41
N ILE A 144 -41.70 -68.10 23.28
CA ILE A 144 -42.62 -67.34 24.13
C ILE A 144 -42.76 -68.07 25.48
N PRO A 145 -42.31 -67.48 26.60
CA PRO A 145 -42.20 -68.18 27.87
C PRO A 145 -43.59 -68.52 28.44
N VAL A 146 -43.89 -69.81 28.50
CA VAL A 146 -45.08 -70.39 29.13
C VAL A 146 -44.67 -71.43 30.16
N PRO A 147 -45.46 -71.70 31.22
CA PRO A 147 -44.98 -72.43 32.41
C PRO A 147 -44.36 -73.81 32.15
N TRP A 148 -44.78 -74.50 31.07
CA TRP A 148 -44.27 -75.81 30.67
C TRP A 148 -42.94 -75.77 29.89
N HIS A 149 -42.51 -74.61 29.35
CA HIS A 149 -41.16 -74.48 28.77
C HIS A 149 -40.08 -74.80 29.82
N SER A 150 -40.28 -74.36 31.07
CA SER A 150 -39.40 -74.66 32.21
C SER A 150 -39.12 -76.16 32.39
N TRP A 151 -40.11 -77.01 32.12
CA TRP A 151 -40.02 -78.46 32.28
C TRP A 151 -39.31 -79.13 31.09
N LEU A 152 -39.61 -78.69 29.86
CA LEU A 152 -38.90 -79.14 28.66
C LEU A 152 -37.42 -78.70 28.67
N LEU A 153 -37.14 -77.47 29.09
CA LEU A 153 -35.78 -76.97 29.29
C LEU A 153 -35.06 -77.76 30.39
N GLY A 154 -35.75 -78.14 31.46
CA GLY A 154 -35.22 -79.04 32.49
C GLY A 154 -34.77 -80.39 31.92
N LEU A 155 -35.56 -81.00 31.03
CA LEU A 155 -35.20 -82.24 30.35
C LEU A 155 -34.04 -82.04 29.35
N ALA A 156 -34.07 -80.99 28.52
CA ALA A 156 -33.00 -80.70 27.56
C ALA A 156 -31.64 -80.48 28.26
N LYS A 157 -31.64 -79.75 29.38
CA LYS A 157 -30.44 -79.42 30.16
C LYS A 157 -29.75 -80.65 30.76
N VAL A 158 -30.47 -81.77 30.98
CA VAL A 158 -29.88 -83.04 31.43
C VAL A 158 -29.01 -83.70 30.36
N PHE A 159 -29.32 -83.50 29.07
CA PHE A 159 -28.55 -84.06 27.95
C PHE A 159 -27.43 -83.13 27.45
N TYR A 160 -27.57 -81.82 27.66
CA TYR A 160 -26.66 -80.78 27.17
C TYR A 160 -25.73 -80.14 28.22
N ASP A 161 -25.68 -80.62 29.47
CA ASP A 161 -24.68 -80.20 30.49
C ASP A 161 -23.28 -80.76 30.17
N LYS A 162 -22.69 -80.29 29.06
CA LYS A 162 -21.39 -80.73 28.50
C LYS A 162 -20.65 -79.55 27.86
N GLU A 163 -19.54 -79.11 28.45
CA GLU A 163 -18.68 -78.03 27.92
C GLU A 163 -17.28 -78.51 27.55
N LEU A 164 -16.67 -77.88 26.53
CA LEU A 164 -15.28 -78.11 26.11
C LEU A 164 -14.29 -77.73 27.22
N ALA A 165 -13.58 -78.72 27.74
CA ALA A 165 -12.41 -78.57 28.59
C ALA A 165 -11.16 -78.15 27.80
N ILE A 166 -10.13 -77.71 28.53
CA ILE A 166 -8.85 -77.21 27.98
C ILE A 166 -8.16 -78.22 27.03
N SER A 167 -8.44 -79.51 27.23
CA SER A 167 -8.05 -80.68 26.43
C SER A 167 -8.84 -80.89 25.12
N GLU A 168 -9.76 -79.98 24.77
CA GLU A 168 -10.66 -80.07 23.59
C GLU A 168 -11.66 -81.26 23.64
N HIS A 169 -12.08 -81.70 24.83
CA HIS A 169 -13.16 -82.69 25.03
C HIS A 169 -14.24 -82.21 26.02
N ASN A 170 -15.41 -82.88 26.06
CA ASN A 170 -16.60 -82.37 26.76
C ASN A 170 -16.82 -82.93 28.19
N VAL A 171 -17.13 -82.06 29.17
CA VAL A 171 -17.22 -82.34 30.62
C VAL A 171 -18.48 -81.73 31.27
N LYS A 172 -19.02 -82.33 32.34
CA LYS A 172 -20.20 -81.84 33.10
C LYS A 172 -19.84 -80.80 34.16
N VAL A 173 -20.72 -79.82 34.40
CA VAL A 173 -20.42 -78.67 35.29
C VAL A 173 -21.12 -78.72 36.65
N SER A 174 -22.34 -79.25 36.70
CA SER A 174 -23.26 -79.11 37.84
C SER A 174 -22.76 -79.67 39.18
N SER A 175 -21.79 -80.60 39.17
CA SER A 175 -21.24 -81.26 40.37
C SER A 175 -20.21 -80.45 41.18
N ILE A 176 -19.85 -79.23 40.77
CA ILE A 176 -18.69 -78.49 41.33
C ILE A 176 -19.08 -77.18 42.06
N LEU A 177 -20.30 -76.65 41.88
CA LEU A 177 -20.61 -75.23 42.18
C LEU A 177 -21.52 -74.92 43.40
N HIS A 178 -22.13 -75.90 44.10
CA HIS A 178 -23.16 -75.62 45.13
C HIS A 178 -22.96 -76.37 46.47
N ASN A 179 -22.68 -75.63 47.56
CA ASN A 179 -22.47 -76.11 48.96
C ASN A 179 -22.71 -74.90 49.94
N SER A 180 -23.51 -74.92 51.04
CA SER A 180 -24.43 -73.75 51.39
C SER A 180 -24.68 -73.26 52.88
N SER A 181 -24.52 -71.97 53.37
CA SER A 181 -24.73 -71.65 54.85
C SER A 181 -25.16 -70.27 55.62
N LEU A 182 -25.19 -68.96 55.19
CA LEU A 182 -24.62 -67.82 56.06
C LEU A 182 -25.40 -66.58 56.83
N ILE A 183 -25.73 -65.30 56.39
CA ILE A 183 -25.57 -63.96 57.21
C ILE A 183 -26.45 -62.57 57.12
N MET A 184 -26.24 -61.42 57.94
CA MET A 184 -27.09 -60.09 58.16
C MET A 184 -26.55 -58.72 58.92
N GLY A 185 -27.01 -57.39 58.74
CA GLY A 185 -26.96 -56.09 59.67
C GLY A 185 -26.41 -54.56 59.33
N LYS A 186 -27.09 -53.32 59.55
CA LYS A 186 -27.33 -52.02 58.65
C LYS A 186 -26.91 -50.37 58.90
N GLN A 187 -26.70 -49.26 57.96
CA GLN A 187 -26.54 -47.61 58.08
C GLN A 187 -25.91 -46.45 56.95
N ILE A 188 -26.37 -45.11 56.55
CA ILE A 188 -26.69 -44.34 55.12
C ILE A 188 -26.39 -42.72 54.51
N ILE A 189 -26.20 -42.24 53.11
CA ILE A 189 -26.35 -40.88 52.14
C ILE A 189 -25.81 -40.52 50.51
N ASN A 190 -25.39 -39.29 49.82
CA ASN A 190 -25.08 -38.87 48.23
C ASN A 190 -24.54 -37.37 47.49
N ILE A 191 -24.09 -37.04 46.12
CA ILE A 191 -23.45 -35.68 45.36
C ILE A 191 -23.38 -35.17 43.68
N LEU A 192 -22.73 -34.02 43.01
CA LEU A 192 -22.79 -33.27 41.51
C LEU A 192 -21.65 -32.24 40.61
N PRO A 193 -21.76 -31.54 39.31
CA PRO A 193 -20.74 -30.82 38.20
C PRO A 193 -20.82 -29.37 37.22
N GLU A 194 -20.04 -28.96 36.03
CA GLU A 194 -19.68 -27.53 35.21
C GLU A 194 -19.33 -27.16 33.53
N GLY A 195 -18.89 -25.91 32.87
CA GLY A 195 -18.75 -25.31 31.30
C GLY A 195 -17.67 -24.21 30.48
N SER A 196 -17.78 -23.46 29.19
CA SER A 196 -16.87 -22.30 28.38
C SER A 196 -16.90 -21.70 26.72
N ALA A 197 -16.24 -20.55 26.06
CA ALA A 197 -16.19 -19.95 24.51
C ALA A 197 -15.12 -18.86 23.63
N LEU A 198 -15.39 -17.92 22.52
CA LEU A 198 -14.51 -17.21 21.29
C LEU A 198 -14.60 -15.66 20.47
N LEU A 199 -13.92 -15.22 19.24
CA LEU A 199 -13.48 -13.77 18.54
C LEU A 199 -13.63 -13.08 16.94
N ASN A 200 -12.72 -12.25 16.16
CA ASN A 200 -12.81 -10.90 15.18
C ASN A 200 -11.94 -10.41 13.76
N PRO A 201 -12.12 -9.26 12.84
CA PRO A 201 -11.56 -9.08 11.36
C PRO A 201 -11.16 -7.84 10.32
N GLU A 202 -11.73 -6.60 10.10
CA GLU A 202 -11.85 -5.87 8.74
C GLU A 202 -10.70 -5.04 8.03
N LYS A 203 -9.69 -4.48 8.71
CA LYS A 203 -8.55 -3.65 8.16
C LYS A 203 -8.84 -2.26 7.52
N ASN A 204 -9.94 -1.58 7.88
CA ASN A 204 -10.17 -0.18 7.48
C ASN A 204 -9.11 0.79 8.06
N PRO A 205 -8.73 1.89 7.38
CA PRO A 205 -7.81 2.89 7.91
C PRO A 205 -8.51 3.86 8.87
N TYR A 206 -7.76 4.37 9.85
CA TYR A 206 -8.26 5.30 10.87
C TYR A 206 -7.21 6.37 11.22
N CYS A 207 -7.66 7.61 11.34
CA CYS A 207 -6.84 8.70 11.89
C CYS A 207 -7.61 9.56 12.90
N LEU A 208 -6.88 10.31 13.72
CA LEU A 208 -7.40 11.24 14.71
C LEU A 208 -6.77 12.63 14.54
N GLY A 209 -7.59 13.69 14.55
CA GLY A 209 -7.16 15.07 14.33
C GLY A 209 -8.17 15.91 13.54
N GLN A 210 -7.91 17.21 13.42
CA GLN A 210 -8.73 18.19 12.69
C GLN A 210 -10.26 18.18 13.00
N GLY A 211 -10.66 17.67 14.17
CA GLY A 211 -12.07 17.54 14.59
C GLY A 211 -12.57 16.08 14.65
N LEU A 212 -11.89 15.15 13.96
CA LEU A 212 -12.07 13.71 14.14
C LEU A 212 -11.40 13.28 15.46
N ASN A 213 -12.14 13.41 16.55
CA ASN A 213 -11.67 13.13 17.91
C ASN A 213 -11.99 11.69 18.38
N VAL A 214 -12.64 10.89 17.55
CA VAL A 214 -13.04 9.50 17.84
C VAL A 214 -12.94 8.66 16.56
N ALA A 215 -12.30 7.49 16.64
CA ALA A 215 -12.31 6.45 15.62
C ALA A 215 -13.23 5.28 16.06
N SER A 216 -14.01 4.72 15.14
CA SER A 216 -15.00 3.67 15.44
C SER A 216 -14.54 2.33 14.85
N VAL A 217 -14.07 1.42 15.71
CA VAL A 217 -13.37 0.18 15.31
C VAL A 217 -14.19 -1.05 15.72
N PRO A 218 -14.44 -2.02 14.83
CA PRO A 218 -15.34 -3.15 15.13
C PRO A 218 -14.67 -4.28 15.94
N ILE A 219 -15.46 -4.89 16.82
CA ILE A 219 -15.16 -6.06 17.66
C ILE A 219 -16.23 -7.13 17.37
N TYR A 220 -15.87 -8.41 17.29
CA TYR A 220 -16.83 -9.51 17.06
C TYR A 220 -16.66 -10.63 18.10
N PHE A 221 -17.76 -11.22 18.58
CA PHE A 221 -17.75 -12.28 19.61
C PHE A 221 -18.53 -13.53 19.16
N ASN A 222 -18.14 -14.71 19.65
CA ASN A 222 -18.76 -16.00 19.32
C ASN A 222 -19.01 -16.86 20.57
N ALA A 223 -20.23 -17.37 20.70
CA ALA A 223 -20.69 -18.33 21.72
C ALA A 223 -20.53 -17.92 23.21
N THR A 224 -20.30 -16.65 23.53
CA THR A 224 -20.39 -16.11 24.91
C THR A 224 -21.07 -14.75 24.99
N VAL A 225 -21.60 -14.47 26.18
CA VAL A 225 -21.83 -13.12 26.69
C VAL A 225 -20.60 -12.72 27.53
N PRO A 226 -19.75 -11.78 27.08
CA PRO A 226 -18.55 -11.40 27.82
C PRO A 226 -18.88 -10.46 29.00
N VAL A 227 -18.18 -10.63 30.13
CA VAL A 227 -18.32 -9.83 31.35
C VAL A 227 -17.14 -8.89 31.59
N GLU A 228 -15.96 -9.21 31.06
CA GLU A 228 -14.78 -8.34 31.02
C GLU A 228 -14.15 -8.42 29.62
N VAL A 229 -13.74 -7.28 29.06
CA VAL A 229 -13.02 -7.17 27.79
C VAL A 229 -11.94 -6.10 27.94
N GLU A 230 -10.71 -6.43 27.53
CA GLU A 230 -9.53 -5.57 27.61
C GLU A 230 -8.82 -5.47 26.26
N LEU A 231 -8.35 -4.27 25.91
CA LEU A 231 -7.53 -3.96 24.76
C LEU A 231 -6.14 -3.49 25.22
N LEU A 232 -5.10 -3.76 24.42
CA LEU A 232 -3.76 -3.23 24.60
C LEU A 232 -3.53 -2.13 23.56
N ARG A 233 -3.02 -0.97 23.99
CA ARG A 233 -2.58 0.15 23.15
C ARG A 233 -1.07 0.34 23.29
N PHE A 234 -0.37 0.46 22.17
CA PHE A 234 1.01 0.97 22.11
C PHE A 234 0.98 2.44 21.68
N ASP A 235 1.68 3.30 22.41
CA ASP A 235 1.73 4.75 22.15
C ASP A 235 2.91 5.11 21.21
N LEU A 236 2.59 5.62 20.00
CA LEU A 236 3.58 5.92 18.95
C LEU A 236 4.51 7.11 19.26
N GLU A 237 4.26 7.90 20.32
CA GLU A 237 5.13 9.01 20.72
C GLU A 237 6.02 8.70 21.92
N SER A 238 5.56 7.82 22.83
CA SER A 238 6.21 7.49 24.10
C SER A 238 6.66 6.04 24.25
N ASP A 239 6.39 5.19 23.24
CA ASP A 239 6.70 3.75 23.21
C ASP A 239 6.16 2.97 24.42
N SER A 240 5.05 3.46 24.98
CA SER A 240 4.46 2.95 26.22
C SER A 240 3.20 2.12 25.97
N GLN A 241 3.06 1.03 26.72
CA GLN A 241 1.88 0.16 26.68
C GLN A 241 0.80 0.63 27.68
N GLU A 242 -0.45 0.72 27.22
CA GLU A 242 -1.62 1.11 27.99
C GLU A 242 -2.74 0.07 27.83
N VAL A 243 -3.23 -0.49 28.94
CA VAL A 243 -4.35 -1.45 28.92
C VAL A 243 -5.68 -0.72 29.13
N LEU A 244 -6.62 -0.91 28.20
CA LEU A 244 -7.91 -0.23 28.14
C LEU A 244 -9.03 -1.25 28.37
N LYS A 245 -9.77 -1.12 29.47
CA LYS A 245 -10.95 -1.96 29.76
C LYS A 245 -12.24 -1.31 29.25
N LEU A 246 -13.14 -2.09 28.65
CA LEU A 246 -14.48 -1.59 28.33
C LEU A 246 -15.33 -1.40 29.60
N ASN A 247 -16.16 -0.37 29.60
CA ASN A 247 -16.98 0.02 30.74
C ASN A 247 -18.22 -0.88 30.89
N ARG A 248 -18.74 -0.95 32.11
CA ARG A 248 -20.00 -1.64 32.45
C ARG A 248 -21.24 -1.17 31.69
N ARG A 249 -21.19 -0.07 30.94
CA ARG A 249 -22.26 0.37 30.01
C ARG A 249 -22.11 -0.33 28.66
N GLU A 250 -20.92 -0.24 28.09
CA GLU A 250 -20.51 -0.84 26.81
C GLU A 250 -20.71 -2.38 26.86
N ILE A 251 -20.27 -3.03 27.95
CA ILE A 251 -20.45 -4.48 28.16
C ILE A 251 -21.93 -4.89 28.27
N ARG A 252 -22.82 -4.04 28.80
CA ARG A 252 -24.28 -4.30 28.80
C ARG A 252 -24.91 -4.08 27.43
N GLU A 253 -24.33 -3.22 26.60
CA GLU A 253 -24.79 -2.99 25.24
C GLU A 253 -24.38 -4.13 24.31
N ILE A 254 -23.13 -4.61 24.45
CA ILE A 254 -22.63 -5.88 23.90
C ILE A 254 -23.57 -7.04 24.27
N ALA A 255 -23.87 -7.24 25.56
CA ALA A 255 -24.77 -8.31 26.02
C ALA A 255 -26.23 -8.17 25.53
N LYS A 256 -26.68 -6.95 25.22
CA LYS A 256 -28.01 -6.70 24.66
C LYS A 256 -28.06 -6.93 23.15
N GLN A 257 -26.97 -6.65 22.44
CA GLN A 257 -26.81 -6.97 21.03
C GLN A 257 -26.65 -8.49 20.82
N SER A 258 -25.91 -9.18 21.70
CA SER A 258 -25.77 -10.63 21.68
C SER A 258 -27.12 -11.32 21.88
N ALA A 259 -27.91 -10.91 22.89
CA ALA A 259 -29.25 -11.45 23.14
C ALA A 259 -30.15 -11.34 21.90
N LYS A 260 -30.16 -10.17 21.22
CA LYS A 260 -30.91 -9.99 19.97
C LYS A 260 -30.45 -10.92 18.85
N SER A 261 -29.14 -11.07 18.64
CA SER A 261 -28.62 -11.99 17.61
C SER A 261 -28.99 -13.46 17.87
N ILE A 262 -29.24 -13.83 19.12
CA ILE A 262 -29.74 -15.16 19.50
C ILE A 262 -31.25 -15.27 19.21
N GLU A 263 -32.04 -14.22 19.44
CA GLU A 263 -33.48 -14.19 19.13
C GLU A 263 -33.78 -14.21 17.62
N ASP A 264 -32.97 -13.53 16.79
CA ASP A 264 -33.09 -13.54 15.32
C ASP A 264 -32.61 -14.87 14.67
N GLY A 265 -32.24 -15.87 15.48
CA GLY A 265 -31.87 -17.22 15.03
C GLY A 265 -30.45 -17.35 14.46
N THR A 266 -29.66 -16.28 14.42
CA THR A 266 -28.29 -16.25 13.89
C THR A 266 -27.25 -16.68 14.94
N LEU A 267 -27.36 -17.93 15.39
CA LEU A 267 -26.34 -18.56 16.25
C LEU A 267 -24.95 -18.52 15.59
N GLY A 268 -24.08 -17.66 16.11
CA GLY A 268 -22.70 -17.59 15.66
C GLY A 268 -21.95 -16.36 16.16
N ILE A 269 -22.17 -15.19 15.53
CA ILE A 269 -21.29 -14.03 15.65
C ILE A 269 -22.09 -12.72 15.66
N TYR A 270 -21.76 -11.79 16.57
CA TYR A 270 -22.29 -10.42 16.58
C TYR A 270 -21.16 -9.37 16.65
N ARG A 271 -21.40 -8.18 16.09
CA ARG A 271 -20.45 -7.06 15.97
C ARG A 271 -20.78 -5.93 16.96
N TYR A 272 -19.77 -5.31 17.54
CA TYR A 272 -19.84 -4.12 18.40
C TYR A 272 -18.71 -3.14 18.05
N ASP A 273 -19.01 -1.86 17.84
CA ASP A 273 -18.01 -0.87 17.42
C ASP A 273 -17.52 -0.02 18.63
N ILE A 274 -16.22 -0.08 18.93
CA ILE A 274 -15.61 0.68 20.04
C ILE A 274 -15.12 2.06 19.59
N SER A 275 -15.39 3.07 20.43
CA SER A 275 -14.98 4.47 20.25
C SER A 275 -13.59 4.79 20.83
N ILE A 276 -12.56 4.76 19.99
CA ILE A 276 -11.16 5.01 20.37
C ILE A 276 -10.80 6.50 20.20
N LYS A 277 -10.02 7.06 21.14
CA LYS A 277 -9.78 8.52 21.26
C LYS A 277 -8.32 8.97 21.29
N LYS A 278 -7.36 8.05 21.20
CA LYS A 278 -5.92 8.34 21.16
C LYS A 278 -5.30 7.66 19.94
N PRO A 279 -4.27 8.23 19.30
CA PRO A 279 -3.49 7.49 18.30
C PRO A 279 -2.71 6.34 18.97
N GLY A 280 -2.28 5.35 18.21
CA GLY A 280 -1.55 4.18 18.71
C GLY A 280 -1.80 2.92 17.88
N VAL A 281 -1.16 1.82 18.29
CA VAL A 281 -1.41 0.47 17.75
C VAL A 281 -2.24 -0.33 18.75
N TYR A 282 -3.31 -0.98 18.30
CA TYR A 282 -4.34 -1.59 19.16
C TYR A 282 -4.48 -3.10 18.93
N GLN A 283 -4.59 -3.88 20.01
CA GLN A 283 -4.73 -5.35 20.03
C GLN A 283 -5.66 -5.82 21.18
N LEU A 284 -6.09 -7.09 21.20
CA LEU A 284 -7.08 -7.63 22.15
C LEU A 284 -6.41 -8.40 23.32
N ASN A 285 -6.41 -7.79 24.53
CA ASN A 285 -5.61 -8.24 25.68
C ASN A 285 -6.26 -9.36 26.52
N LYS A 286 -7.59 -9.33 26.70
CA LYS A 286 -8.32 -10.31 27.54
C LYS A 286 -9.83 -10.30 27.27
N VAL A 287 -10.50 -11.45 27.43
CA VAL A 287 -11.97 -11.57 27.47
C VAL A 287 -12.36 -12.62 28.54
N LEU A 288 -13.41 -12.36 29.32
CA LEU A 288 -14.02 -13.31 30.27
C LEU A 288 -15.51 -13.51 30.00
N ASP A 289 -16.05 -14.70 30.28
CA ASP A 289 -17.49 -15.02 30.17
C ASP A 289 -18.33 -14.78 31.45
N GLU A 290 -19.60 -15.20 31.43
CA GLU A 290 -20.53 -15.07 32.56
C GLU A 290 -20.17 -15.93 33.79
N TYR A 291 -19.47 -17.04 33.60
CA TYR A 291 -18.91 -17.89 34.66
C TYR A 291 -17.53 -17.40 35.12
N LYS A 292 -16.99 -16.36 34.46
CA LYS A 292 -15.65 -15.74 34.63
C LYS A 292 -14.49 -16.61 34.13
N LEU A 293 -14.75 -17.56 33.24
CA LEU A 293 -13.71 -18.31 32.55
C LEU A 293 -13.09 -17.46 31.42
N GLU A 294 -11.82 -17.69 31.12
CA GLU A 294 -11.13 -16.96 30.04
C GLU A 294 -11.43 -17.54 28.66
N VAL A 295 -11.59 -16.63 27.72
CA VAL A 295 -12.16 -16.81 26.37
C VAL A 295 -11.06 -16.72 25.31
N GLN A 296 -11.13 -17.53 24.25
CA GLN A 296 -10.07 -17.60 23.23
C GLN A 296 -9.99 -16.35 22.33
N ARG A 297 -8.78 -16.03 21.83
CA ARG A 297 -8.46 -14.78 21.11
C ARG A 297 -7.46 -14.99 19.96
N LEU A 298 -7.72 -14.40 18.79
CA LEU A 298 -6.82 -14.28 17.63
C LEU A 298 -7.05 -12.92 16.92
N THR A 299 -6.04 -12.03 16.86
CA THR A 299 -6.15 -10.70 16.21
C THR A 299 -4.81 -10.14 15.71
N GLU A 300 -4.81 -9.44 14.58
CA GLU A 300 -3.70 -8.58 14.11
C GLU A 300 -3.73 -7.17 14.75
N PRO A 301 -2.61 -6.42 14.77
CA PRO A 301 -2.57 -5.01 15.20
C PRO A 301 -3.39 -4.07 14.31
N THR A 302 -4.16 -3.17 14.92
CA THR A 302 -4.89 -2.07 14.25
C THR A 302 -4.16 -0.74 14.48
N TYR A 303 -3.82 -0.03 13.40
CA TYR A 303 -3.11 1.26 13.46
C TYR A 303 -4.10 2.42 13.46
N ILE A 304 -3.90 3.39 14.35
CA ILE A 304 -4.67 4.65 14.41
C ILE A 304 -3.68 5.81 14.54
N VAL A 305 -3.54 6.62 13.49
CA VAL A 305 -2.48 7.64 13.39
C VAL A 305 -3.00 9.08 13.54
N PRO A 306 -2.14 10.08 13.81
CA PRO A 306 -2.52 11.48 13.65
C PRO A 306 -2.91 11.79 12.20
N CYS A 307 -4.07 12.40 11.95
CA CYS A 307 -4.52 12.68 10.58
C CYS A 307 -3.52 13.58 9.81
N PRO A 308 -3.27 13.29 8.52
CA PRO A 308 -2.33 14.07 7.71
C PRO A 308 -2.80 15.52 7.57
N ARG A 309 -1.85 16.46 7.48
CA ARG A 309 -2.11 17.89 7.28
C ARG A 309 -0.95 18.56 6.58
N ALA A 310 -1.18 19.72 5.98
CA ALA A 310 -0.09 20.56 5.51
C ALA A 310 -0.36 22.03 5.81
N ARG A 311 0.69 22.84 5.81
CA ARG A 311 0.62 24.30 5.90
C ARG A 311 1.67 24.94 5.00
N VAL A 312 1.34 26.12 4.50
CA VAL A 312 2.29 27.00 3.82
C VAL A 312 3.10 27.75 4.88
N ARG A 313 4.43 27.70 4.79
CA ARG A 313 5.31 28.54 5.60
C ARG A 313 5.34 29.94 4.98
N THR A 314 4.89 30.95 5.73
CA THR A 314 4.74 32.32 5.22
C THR A 314 6.08 32.87 4.72
N ALA A 315 6.11 33.35 3.48
CA ALA A 315 7.31 33.86 2.85
C ALA A 315 7.75 35.21 3.45
N GLN A 316 9.06 35.48 3.47
CA GLN A 316 9.62 36.71 4.07
C GLN A 316 9.18 38.00 3.35
N SER A 317 8.86 37.93 2.06
CA SER A 317 8.30 39.05 1.28
C SER A 317 7.11 38.58 0.44
N ALA A 318 6.03 39.36 0.45
CA ALA A 318 4.90 39.17 -0.46
C ALA A 318 5.19 39.78 -1.85
N THR A 319 6.06 40.78 -1.94
CA THR A 319 6.57 41.32 -3.21
C THR A 319 7.77 40.52 -3.69
N LYS A 320 7.84 40.28 -5.00
CA LYS A 320 8.96 39.65 -5.72
C LYS A 320 9.22 40.41 -7.02
N CYS A 321 10.43 40.32 -7.54
CA CYS A 321 10.79 40.84 -8.86
C CYS A 321 10.77 39.72 -9.91
N ILE A 322 10.64 40.05 -11.20
CA ILE A 322 10.90 39.09 -12.27
C ILE A 322 12.35 38.58 -12.14
N GLY A 323 12.51 37.26 -12.29
CA GLY A 323 13.78 36.54 -12.09
C GLY A 323 14.06 36.14 -10.64
N ASP A 324 13.32 36.64 -9.65
CA ASP A 324 13.45 36.17 -8.28
C ASP A 324 12.86 34.75 -8.12
N LEU A 325 13.33 34.02 -7.11
CA LEU A 325 12.72 32.76 -6.69
C LEU A 325 11.56 33.00 -5.71
N SER A 326 10.54 32.15 -5.77
CA SER A 326 9.43 32.10 -4.79
C SER A 326 9.95 31.99 -3.35
N ASN A 327 10.95 31.13 -3.09
CA ASN A 327 11.47 30.80 -1.76
C ASN A 327 10.31 30.47 -0.78
N LEU A 328 9.40 29.62 -1.23
CA LEU A 328 8.23 29.18 -0.51
C LEU A 328 8.49 27.75 0.00
N SER A 329 8.00 27.40 1.19
CA SER A 329 8.00 25.99 1.59
C SER A 329 6.68 25.55 2.20
N LEU A 330 6.35 24.27 1.99
CA LEU A 330 5.17 23.61 2.52
C LEU A 330 5.63 22.63 3.60
N ASP A 331 5.12 22.78 4.83
CA ASP A 331 5.32 21.78 5.88
C ASP A 331 4.19 20.74 5.75
N VAL A 332 4.53 19.50 5.43
CA VAL A 332 3.58 18.37 5.33
C VAL A 332 3.79 17.44 6.52
N TYR A 333 2.73 17.14 7.27
CA TYR A 333 2.77 16.36 8.52
C TYR A 333 1.84 15.15 8.45
N GLY A 334 2.33 13.98 8.84
CA GLY A 334 1.60 12.70 8.86
C GLY A 334 2.57 11.51 8.91
N THR A 335 2.08 10.27 8.83
CA THR A 335 2.97 9.09 8.76
C THR A 335 3.49 8.85 7.32
N PRO A 336 4.81 8.89 7.07
CA PRO A 336 5.36 8.79 5.70
C PRO A 336 5.33 7.38 5.11
N PRO A 337 5.40 7.23 3.76
CA PRO A 337 5.37 8.28 2.74
C PRO A 337 4.07 9.09 2.73
N LEU A 338 4.21 10.40 2.48
CA LEU A 338 3.11 11.35 2.33
C LEU A 338 2.92 11.71 0.85
N LYS A 339 1.69 12.08 0.47
CA LYS A 339 1.37 12.70 -0.83
C LYS A 339 0.71 14.06 -0.59
N ILE A 340 1.01 15.05 -1.43
CA ILE A 340 0.36 16.38 -1.41
C ILE A 340 -0.11 16.77 -2.81
N VAL A 341 -1.21 17.51 -2.86
CA VAL A 341 -1.76 18.17 -4.06
C VAL A 341 -1.89 19.67 -3.78
N TYR A 342 -1.41 20.50 -4.69
CA TYR A 342 -1.45 21.96 -4.57
C TYR A 342 -1.72 22.64 -5.93
N SER A 343 -2.47 23.73 -5.89
CA SER A 343 -2.79 24.61 -7.01
C SER A 343 -1.85 25.83 -7.04
N ARG A 344 -1.55 26.32 -8.25
CA ARG A 344 -0.79 27.55 -8.49
C ARG A 344 -1.49 28.38 -9.56
N THR A 345 -2.23 29.40 -9.12
CA THR A 345 -2.84 30.37 -10.02
C THR A 345 -1.86 31.49 -10.38
N ILE A 346 -1.77 31.81 -11.67
CA ILE A 346 -1.02 32.96 -12.20
C ILE A 346 -2.00 33.85 -12.96
N ASN A 347 -2.22 35.08 -12.48
CA ASN A 347 -3.18 36.03 -13.03
C ASN A 347 -4.58 35.40 -13.28
N GLY A 348 -5.03 34.57 -12.34
CA GLY A 348 -6.34 33.88 -12.38
C GLY A 348 -6.40 32.60 -13.24
N LYS A 349 -5.30 32.15 -13.85
CA LYS A 349 -5.24 30.83 -14.53
C LYS A 349 -4.60 29.80 -13.62
N ASP A 350 -5.32 28.72 -13.32
CA ASP A 350 -4.82 27.67 -12.43
C ASP A 350 -3.95 26.62 -13.14
N HIS A 351 -3.03 26.06 -12.36
CA HIS A 351 -2.19 24.91 -12.69
C HIS A 351 -2.08 24.04 -11.44
N SER A 352 -2.75 22.89 -11.45
CA SER A 352 -2.69 21.90 -10.37
C SER A 352 -1.46 21.00 -10.49
N PHE A 353 -0.74 20.81 -9.39
CA PHE A 353 0.44 19.95 -9.27
C PHE A 353 0.26 18.94 -8.13
N HIS A 354 0.89 17.78 -8.26
CA HIS A 354 0.79 16.71 -7.27
C HIS A 354 2.14 15.99 -7.10
N PHE A 355 2.45 15.56 -5.88
CA PHE A 355 3.72 14.91 -5.54
C PHE A 355 3.46 13.57 -4.87
N GLN A 356 3.85 12.47 -5.52
CA GLN A 356 3.34 11.14 -5.20
C GLN A 356 4.06 10.43 -4.03
N SER A 357 5.27 10.86 -3.66
CA SER A 357 5.99 10.35 -2.48
C SER A 357 6.88 11.43 -1.86
N LEU A 358 6.56 11.81 -0.62
CA LEU A 358 7.37 12.63 0.27
C LEU A 358 7.80 11.82 1.49
N GLN A 359 9.11 11.70 1.71
CA GLN A 359 9.71 10.96 2.82
C GLN A 359 10.84 11.79 3.43
N PRO A 360 11.04 11.78 4.77
CA PRO A 360 12.17 12.44 5.41
C PRO A 360 13.47 11.63 5.24
N ASP A 361 14.62 12.30 5.22
CA ASP A 361 15.92 11.64 5.02
C ASP A 361 16.23 10.60 6.10
N GLY A 362 16.68 9.42 5.67
CA GLY A 362 17.00 8.29 6.55
C GLY A 362 15.79 7.42 6.95
N PHE A 363 14.58 7.80 6.57
CA PHE A 363 13.39 6.96 6.75
C PHE A 363 13.38 5.78 5.79
N SER A 364 13.01 4.60 6.27
CA SER A 364 12.66 3.45 5.44
C SER A 364 11.48 2.71 6.06
N SER A 365 10.42 2.49 5.28
CA SER A 365 9.20 1.87 5.79
C SER A 365 9.24 0.34 5.66
N PRO A 366 9.00 -0.43 6.74
CA PRO A 366 8.89 -1.90 6.65
C PRO A 366 7.64 -2.37 5.89
N LEU A 367 6.70 -1.48 5.54
CA LEU A 367 5.63 -1.79 4.60
C LEU A 367 6.13 -1.89 3.14
N LEU A 368 7.23 -1.22 2.79
CA LEU A 368 7.85 -1.26 1.46
C LEU A 368 8.85 -2.43 1.30
N ALA A 369 9.30 -3.02 2.41
CA ALA A 369 10.23 -4.15 2.45
C ALA A 369 9.80 -5.16 3.53
N GLN A 370 8.97 -6.13 3.17
CA GLN A 370 8.46 -7.10 4.13
C GLN A 370 9.57 -8.02 4.66
N ARG A 371 9.85 -7.92 5.97
CA ARG A 371 10.73 -8.87 6.68
C ARG A 371 10.09 -10.26 6.67
N SER A 372 10.61 -11.18 5.87
CA SER A 372 10.19 -12.58 5.79
C SER A 372 10.72 -13.46 6.95
N THR A 373 11.12 -12.84 8.07
CA THR A 373 11.66 -13.48 9.27
C THR A 373 10.67 -13.42 10.43
N ILE A 374 10.35 -14.58 11.00
CA ILE A 374 9.57 -14.70 12.24
C ILE A 374 10.44 -14.18 13.39
N MET A 375 10.13 -12.99 13.91
CA MET A 375 10.65 -12.52 15.20
C MET A 375 9.90 -13.19 16.36
N PRO A 376 10.53 -13.32 17.55
CA PRO A 376 9.84 -13.83 18.74
C PRO A 376 8.76 -12.86 19.21
N LEU A 377 7.72 -13.40 19.86
CA LEU A 377 6.67 -12.60 20.49
C LEU A 377 7.28 -11.78 21.64
N GLY A 378 7.42 -10.46 21.46
CA GLY A 378 7.96 -9.55 22.48
C GLY A 378 8.59 -8.26 21.98
N GLU A 379 9.16 -8.24 20.76
CA GLU A 379 9.88 -7.08 20.21
C GLU A 379 9.38 -6.71 18.80
N GLU A 380 8.16 -6.16 18.71
CA GLU A 380 7.67 -5.50 17.49
C GLU A 380 7.92 -3.98 17.56
N ASP A 381 8.81 -3.48 16.70
CA ASP A 381 9.12 -2.06 16.57
C ASP A 381 8.04 -1.34 15.74
N TYR A 382 7.21 -0.52 16.39
CA TYR A 382 6.18 0.30 15.76
C TYR A 382 6.63 1.75 15.47
N THR A 383 7.87 2.13 15.77
CA THR A 383 8.32 3.54 15.71
C THR A 383 8.26 4.13 14.30
N TRP A 384 8.39 3.30 13.26
CA TRP A 384 8.25 3.70 11.85
C TRP A 384 6.87 4.29 11.52
N ALA A 385 5.81 3.93 12.26
CA ALA A 385 4.45 4.40 12.02
C ALA A 385 4.19 5.80 12.61
N ARG A 386 5.19 6.41 13.28
CA ARG A 386 5.11 7.74 13.87
C ARG A 386 4.96 8.83 12.81
N SER A 387 4.08 9.79 13.06
CA SER A 387 3.92 10.98 12.22
C SER A 387 5.17 11.87 12.24
N GLN A 388 5.66 12.27 11.06
CA GLN A 388 6.80 13.17 10.89
C GLN A 388 6.40 14.42 10.10
N THR A 389 7.29 15.42 10.05
CA THR A 389 7.12 16.62 9.19
C THR A 389 8.14 16.58 8.07
N VAL A 390 7.70 16.70 6.82
CA VAL A 390 8.55 16.84 5.62
C VAL A 390 8.38 18.26 5.08
N GLU A 391 9.48 18.97 4.87
CA GLU A 391 9.47 20.30 4.26
C GLU A 391 9.67 20.20 2.74
N VAL A 392 8.74 20.75 1.96
CA VAL A 392 8.79 20.78 0.49
C VAL A 392 9.14 22.19 0.04
N GLY A 393 10.35 22.39 -0.48
CA GLY A 393 10.81 23.69 -0.99
C GLY A 393 10.32 23.95 -2.42
N LEU A 394 9.39 24.90 -2.56
CA LEU A 394 8.96 25.45 -3.85
C LEU A 394 9.83 26.67 -4.19
N ASN A 395 10.89 26.43 -4.97
CA ASN A 395 11.86 27.42 -5.44
C ASN A 395 11.72 27.65 -6.96
N GLU A 396 10.52 28.08 -7.37
CA GLU A 396 10.19 28.39 -8.76
C GLU A 396 10.64 29.80 -9.13
N SER A 397 11.05 30.02 -10.39
CA SER A 397 11.44 31.34 -10.88
C SER A 397 10.24 32.16 -11.34
N MET A 398 10.13 33.40 -10.84
CA MET A 398 9.05 34.33 -11.15
C MET A 398 9.21 34.87 -12.58
N ASN A 399 8.63 34.17 -13.55
CA ASN A 399 8.81 34.40 -14.98
C ASN A 399 7.88 35.46 -15.60
N SER A 400 6.87 35.93 -14.87
CA SER A 400 5.82 36.81 -15.37
C SER A 400 5.25 37.71 -14.28
N ALA A 401 4.99 38.99 -14.63
CA ALA A 401 4.43 39.97 -13.72
C ALA A 401 2.95 39.70 -13.37
N GLY A 402 2.52 40.26 -12.24
CA GLY A 402 1.13 40.21 -11.77
C GLY A 402 0.97 39.44 -10.47
N GLU A 403 -0.22 38.86 -10.26
CA GLU A 403 -0.57 38.14 -9.03
C GLU A 403 -0.38 36.64 -9.20
N TRP A 404 0.38 36.05 -8.27
CA TRP A 404 0.61 34.61 -8.16
C TRP A 404 0.05 34.12 -6.82
N GLN A 405 -0.67 33.00 -6.80
CA GLN A 405 -1.15 32.39 -5.56
C GLN A 405 -0.89 30.88 -5.57
N TYR A 406 -0.25 30.41 -4.51
CA TYR A 406 -0.04 29.00 -4.22
C TYR A 406 -1.06 28.56 -3.17
N SER A 407 -1.68 27.39 -3.35
CA SER A 407 -2.82 26.91 -2.55
C SER A 407 -2.72 25.40 -2.33
N ILE A 408 -2.88 24.93 -1.08
CA ILE A 408 -2.91 23.50 -0.75
C ILE A 408 -4.34 22.98 -0.89
N ASP A 409 -4.51 21.81 -1.53
CA ASP A 409 -5.82 21.20 -1.79
C ASP A 409 -6.00 19.83 -1.13
N GLU A 410 -5.02 18.92 -1.21
CA GLU A 410 -5.15 17.57 -0.60
C GLU A 410 -3.84 17.09 0.04
N VAL A 411 -3.94 16.26 1.09
CA VAL A 411 -2.83 15.51 1.69
C VAL A 411 -3.25 14.09 2.02
N HIS A 412 -2.37 13.11 1.75
CA HIS A 412 -2.56 11.69 2.06
C HIS A 412 -1.40 11.13 2.90
N ASP A 413 -1.64 10.06 3.66
CA ASP A 413 -0.62 9.27 4.36
C ASP A 413 -0.47 7.83 3.83
N VAL A 414 0.52 7.09 4.37
CA VAL A 414 0.84 5.71 3.99
C VAL A 414 -0.29 4.70 4.24
N PHE A 415 -1.20 4.99 5.19
CA PHE A 415 -2.35 4.14 5.50
C PHE A 415 -3.57 4.46 4.62
N GLY A 416 -3.47 5.48 3.75
CA GLY A 416 -4.55 5.89 2.86
C GLY A 416 -5.56 6.85 3.50
N ASN A 417 -5.26 7.45 4.66
CA ASN A 417 -6.08 8.55 5.17
C ASN A 417 -5.90 9.77 4.25
N ILE A 418 -6.99 10.49 3.96
CA ILE A 418 -7.02 11.64 3.04
C ILE A 418 -7.66 12.83 3.76
N ILE A 419 -7.02 14.00 3.67
CA ILE A 419 -7.61 15.29 4.08
C ILE A 419 -7.65 16.21 2.87
N GLN A 420 -8.87 16.62 2.49
CA GLN A 420 -9.14 17.59 1.43
C GLN A 420 -9.48 18.96 2.06
N TYR A 421 -9.01 20.05 1.46
CA TYR A 421 -9.28 21.42 1.88
C TYR A 421 -10.26 22.11 0.90
N PRO A 422 -11.26 22.85 1.40
CA PRO A 422 -12.35 23.38 0.56
C PRO A 422 -11.82 24.38 -0.48
N GLN A 423 -12.17 24.15 -1.74
CA GLN A 423 -11.76 25.00 -2.87
C GLN A 423 -12.68 26.23 -3.04
N PRO A 424 -12.17 27.34 -3.60
CA PRO A 424 -12.90 28.61 -3.69
C PRO A 424 -13.96 28.68 -4.80
N GLU A 425 -14.13 27.63 -5.61
CA GLU A 425 -15.16 27.58 -6.66
C GLU A 425 -16.55 27.18 -6.14
N ASP A 426 -16.64 26.64 -4.92
CA ASP A 426 -17.90 26.25 -4.27
C ASP A 426 -18.57 27.51 -3.67
N PRO A 427 -19.75 27.95 -4.16
CA PRO A 427 -20.27 29.31 -3.91
C PRO A 427 -20.67 29.61 -2.45
N ASP A 428 -20.84 28.58 -1.61
CA ASP A 428 -21.11 28.72 -0.17
C ASP A 428 -19.85 28.56 0.71
N ALA A 429 -18.65 28.39 0.11
CA ALA A 429 -17.42 28.14 0.85
C ALA A 429 -16.91 29.38 1.63
N LYS A 430 -16.52 29.14 2.89
CA LYS A 430 -15.78 30.13 3.69
C LYS A 430 -14.36 30.30 3.11
N PRO A 431 -13.80 31.52 3.09
CA PRO A 431 -12.47 31.76 2.51
C PRO A 431 -11.40 30.87 3.16
N LYS A 432 -10.55 30.22 2.34
CA LYS A 432 -9.45 29.35 2.81
C LYS A 432 -8.64 30.09 3.90
N PRO A 433 -8.28 29.44 5.03
CA PRO A 433 -7.48 30.08 6.06
C PRO A 433 -6.04 30.35 5.60
N LYS A 434 -5.44 31.44 6.09
CA LYS A 434 -4.10 31.97 5.70
C LYS A 434 -2.89 31.03 5.86
N HIS A 435 -3.08 29.82 6.39
CA HIS A 435 -2.02 28.81 6.49
C HIS A 435 -2.09 27.76 5.35
N LEU A 436 -3.09 27.81 4.47
CA LEU A 436 -3.24 26.91 3.33
C LEU A 436 -2.93 27.58 1.98
N TYR A 437 -2.60 28.88 1.96
CA TYR A 437 -2.28 29.60 0.74
C TYR A 437 -1.28 30.74 0.98
N GLN A 438 -0.53 31.12 -0.04
CA GLN A 438 0.37 32.28 -0.05
C GLN A 438 0.24 33.02 -1.39
N ASN A 439 0.02 34.33 -1.34
CA ASN A 439 0.00 35.19 -2.51
C ASN A 439 1.35 35.91 -2.65
N PHE A 440 1.77 36.14 -3.88
CA PHE A 440 2.89 37.00 -4.25
C PHE A 440 2.46 38.02 -5.30
N VAL A 441 3.05 39.21 -5.25
CA VAL A 441 2.94 40.23 -6.29
C VAL A 441 4.29 40.33 -6.99
N VAL A 442 4.33 39.91 -8.25
CA VAL A 442 5.55 39.94 -9.08
C VAL A 442 5.62 41.26 -9.85
N ARG A 443 6.70 42.00 -9.64
CA ARG A 443 7.01 43.29 -10.28
C ARG A 443 8.07 43.13 -11.37
N GLU A 444 7.89 43.82 -12.49
CA GLU A 444 8.93 43.95 -13.50
C GLU A 444 10.00 44.97 -13.07
N ARG A 445 11.26 44.74 -13.45
CA ARG A 445 12.38 45.61 -13.09
C ARG A 445 12.33 46.89 -13.94
N PRO A 446 12.46 48.10 -13.35
CA PRO A 446 12.43 49.34 -14.11
C PRO A 446 13.65 49.45 -15.03
N ARG A 447 13.49 50.09 -16.19
CA ARG A 447 14.61 50.47 -17.07
C ARG A 447 14.69 51.98 -17.21
N ALA A 448 15.89 52.56 -17.15
CA ALA A 448 16.10 54.00 -17.26
C ALA A 448 17.14 54.35 -18.32
N THR A 449 16.88 55.42 -19.09
CA THR A 449 17.80 55.96 -20.09
C THR A 449 17.72 57.50 -20.12
N ILE A 450 18.72 58.18 -20.67
CA ILE A 450 18.65 59.62 -20.94
C ILE A 450 18.22 59.83 -22.39
N VAL A 451 17.34 60.81 -22.65
CA VAL A 451 16.85 61.12 -23.99
C VAL A 451 17.23 62.55 -24.39
N GLY A 452 17.90 62.71 -25.54
CA GLY A 452 18.22 64.02 -26.10
C GLY A 452 19.35 64.79 -25.42
N CYS A 453 20.13 64.14 -24.54
CA CYS A 453 21.39 64.66 -24.01
C CYS A 453 22.42 63.52 -23.93
N ASP A 454 23.64 63.79 -24.38
CA ASP A 454 24.81 62.92 -24.24
C ASP A 454 26.10 63.77 -24.21
N THR A 455 27.27 63.19 -24.49
CA THR A 455 28.56 63.92 -24.52
C THR A 455 28.86 64.62 -25.87
N SER A 456 28.16 64.25 -26.94
CA SER A 456 28.20 64.86 -28.28
C SER A 456 27.15 65.98 -28.43
N ASN A 457 25.97 65.79 -27.85
CA ASN A 457 24.88 66.75 -27.78
C ASN A 457 24.65 67.19 -26.32
N PRO A 458 25.50 68.08 -25.77
CA PRO A 458 25.42 68.54 -24.39
C PRO A 458 24.21 69.45 -24.14
N LEU A 459 23.62 69.33 -22.96
CA LEU A 459 22.51 70.16 -22.51
C LEU A 459 23.02 71.55 -22.13
N LYS A 460 22.76 72.54 -22.99
CA LYS A 460 23.22 73.93 -22.79
C LYS A 460 22.19 74.72 -21.99
N VAL A 461 22.61 75.32 -20.86
CA VAL A 461 21.73 76.06 -19.95
C VAL A 461 22.29 77.45 -19.68
N ALA A 462 21.42 78.47 -19.63
CA ALA A 462 21.84 79.82 -19.25
C ALA A 462 22.31 79.85 -17.79
N LYS A 463 23.40 80.58 -17.52
CA LYS A 463 24.04 80.67 -16.20
C LYS A 463 23.02 81.02 -15.10
N GLY A 464 22.96 80.19 -14.05
CA GLY A 464 22.05 80.39 -12.91
C GLY A 464 20.61 79.88 -13.10
N LYS A 465 20.24 79.33 -14.26
CA LYS A 465 18.94 78.66 -14.46
C LYS A 465 19.07 77.14 -14.24
N SER A 466 17.99 76.51 -13.79
CA SER A 466 17.87 75.05 -13.69
C SER A 466 17.05 74.48 -14.83
N THR A 467 17.41 73.29 -15.32
CA THR A 467 16.64 72.49 -16.28
C THR A 467 16.25 71.14 -15.67
N LYS A 468 15.42 70.35 -16.35
CA LYS A 468 15.18 68.94 -16.00
C LYS A 468 16.29 68.07 -16.61
N LEU A 469 16.79 67.08 -15.88
CA LEU A 469 17.56 65.98 -16.47
C LEU A 469 16.57 65.09 -17.26
N PRO A 470 16.75 64.87 -18.58
CA PRO A 470 15.75 64.22 -19.42
C PRO A 470 15.83 62.69 -19.31
N VAL A 471 15.65 62.17 -18.08
CA VAL A 471 15.51 60.73 -17.82
C VAL A 471 14.17 60.25 -18.35
N LYS A 472 14.17 59.14 -19.08
CA LYS A 472 12.99 58.38 -19.43
C LYS A 472 13.07 57.02 -18.75
N ILE A 473 12.08 56.70 -17.92
CA ILE A 473 11.88 55.36 -17.40
C ILE A 473 10.98 54.61 -18.41
N GLY A 474 11.40 53.42 -18.83
CA GLY A 474 10.59 52.54 -19.68
C GLY A 474 9.36 52.05 -18.92
N ARG A 475 8.20 52.01 -19.58
CA ARG A 475 6.96 51.47 -19.01
C ARG A 475 6.82 49.98 -19.38
N PRO A 476 7.15 49.04 -18.48
CA PRO A 476 6.72 47.65 -18.63
C PRO A 476 5.19 47.54 -18.66
N GLY A 477 4.66 46.44 -19.19
CA GLY A 477 3.24 46.30 -19.51
C GLY A 477 2.32 46.25 -18.29
N GLN A 478 1.17 46.92 -18.37
CA GLN A 478 0.07 46.87 -17.39
C GLN A 478 0.45 47.14 -15.92
N THR A 479 1.59 47.78 -15.63
CA THR A 479 1.88 48.27 -14.28
C THR A 479 0.91 49.39 -13.87
N PRO A 480 0.30 49.36 -12.68
CA PRO A 480 -0.56 50.45 -12.21
C PRO A 480 0.26 51.73 -11.99
N ASP A 481 -0.31 52.89 -12.32
CA ASP A 481 0.38 54.21 -12.43
C ASP A 481 1.00 54.78 -11.12
N SER A 482 0.92 54.05 -10.00
CA SER A 482 1.13 54.58 -8.65
C SER A 482 2.41 54.11 -7.93
N VAL A 483 3.37 53.49 -8.62
CA VAL A 483 4.61 52.99 -7.99
C VAL A 483 5.71 54.05 -8.04
N SER A 484 6.38 54.29 -6.91
CA SER A 484 7.48 55.25 -6.84
C SER A 484 8.79 54.65 -7.32
N HIS A 485 9.62 55.48 -7.95
CA HIS A 485 10.93 55.08 -8.47
C HIS A 485 12.04 55.93 -7.86
N THR A 486 13.11 55.30 -7.38
CA THR A 486 14.30 56.04 -6.92
C THR A 486 15.41 55.93 -7.95
N LEU A 487 15.82 57.09 -8.46
CA LEU A 487 16.94 57.30 -9.37
C LEU A 487 18.18 57.75 -8.58
N THR A 488 19.35 57.24 -8.96
CA THR A 488 20.65 57.75 -8.48
C THR A 488 21.57 58.08 -9.64
N TRP A 489 22.42 59.10 -9.50
CA TRP A 489 23.40 59.48 -10.51
C TRP A 489 24.70 59.98 -9.89
N ASN A 490 25.80 59.80 -10.62
CA ASN A 490 27.09 60.43 -10.36
C ASN A 490 27.13 61.80 -11.05
N PHE A 491 27.70 62.80 -10.39
CA PHE A 491 28.00 64.13 -10.96
C PHE A 491 29.49 64.45 -10.79
N SER A 492 30.15 64.90 -11.85
CA SER A 492 31.48 65.51 -11.78
C SER A 492 31.46 66.91 -12.38
N PRO A 493 31.91 67.96 -11.65
CA PRO A 493 32.10 69.29 -12.20
C PRO A 493 32.94 69.30 -13.49
N ILE A 494 32.63 70.21 -14.41
CA ILE A 494 33.28 70.27 -15.73
C ILE A 494 34.82 70.36 -15.67
N ASN A 495 35.37 70.95 -14.61
CA ASN A 495 36.82 71.11 -14.40
C ASN A 495 37.53 69.86 -13.86
N THR A 496 36.79 68.82 -13.44
CA THR A 496 37.33 67.59 -12.83
C THR A 496 37.11 66.35 -13.70
N LEU A 497 36.83 66.54 -14.99
CA LEU A 497 36.77 65.47 -15.98
C LEU A 497 38.18 65.09 -16.46
N THR A 498 38.34 63.83 -16.86
CA THR A 498 39.57 63.34 -17.49
C THR A 498 39.78 63.95 -18.88
N LYS A 499 41.00 63.86 -19.43
CA LYS A 499 41.30 64.23 -20.83
C LYS A 499 40.46 63.47 -21.87
N SER A 500 39.84 62.35 -21.48
CA SER A 500 38.97 61.52 -22.32
C SER A 500 37.49 61.85 -22.17
N GLY A 501 37.11 62.80 -21.31
CA GLY A 501 35.72 63.20 -21.04
C GLY A 501 35.01 62.36 -19.97
N ASP A 502 35.58 61.23 -19.53
CA ASP A 502 35.07 60.44 -18.40
C ASP A 502 35.21 61.19 -17.06
N HIS A 503 34.41 60.83 -16.06
CA HIS A 503 34.55 61.26 -14.66
C HIS A 503 36.01 61.11 -14.16
N GLY A 504 36.56 62.16 -13.54
CA GLY A 504 37.81 62.08 -12.77
C GLY A 504 37.57 61.83 -11.28
N ASP A 505 38.57 62.13 -10.45
CA ASP A 505 38.62 61.73 -9.04
C ASP A 505 37.54 62.36 -8.14
N VAL A 506 36.90 63.44 -8.59
CA VAL A 506 35.82 64.14 -7.87
C VAL A 506 34.47 63.74 -8.44
N VAL A 507 33.71 62.95 -7.67
CA VAL A 507 32.38 62.47 -8.01
C VAL A 507 31.42 62.66 -6.83
N GLU A 508 30.38 63.44 -7.02
CA GLU A 508 29.25 63.59 -6.10
C GLU A 508 28.12 62.62 -6.50
N VAL A 509 27.28 62.18 -5.54
CA VAL A 509 26.14 61.29 -5.83
C VAL A 509 24.83 62.01 -5.55
N GLY A 510 24.01 62.20 -6.58
CA GLY A 510 22.65 62.71 -6.47
C GLY A 510 21.61 61.59 -6.43
N THR A 511 20.49 61.85 -5.75
CA THR A 511 19.35 60.92 -5.63
C THR A 511 18.02 61.66 -5.81
N PHE A 512 17.02 60.96 -6.34
CA PHE A 512 15.67 61.50 -6.54
C PHE A 512 14.62 60.39 -6.50
N THR A 513 13.60 60.53 -5.65
CA THR A 513 12.46 59.60 -5.61
C THR A 513 11.26 60.22 -6.33
N ALA A 514 11.06 59.78 -7.57
CA ALA A 514 9.92 60.13 -8.41
C ALA A 514 8.63 59.46 -7.89
N LYS A 515 7.52 60.20 -7.85
CA LYS A 515 6.20 59.65 -7.48
C LYS A 515 5.45 58.99 -8.66
N SER A 516 5.93 59.20 -9.88
CA SER A 516 5.39 58.65 -11.11
C SER A 516 6.48 58.66 -12.19
N VAL A 517 6.30 57.85 -13.23
CA VAL A 517 7.26 57.62 -14.34
C VAL A 517 7.70 58.92 -15.05
N ASP A 518 6.84 59.94 -15.06
CA ASP A 518 7.03 61.20 -15.81
C ASP A 518 7.66 62.33 -14.96
N ASP A 519 7.96 62.07 -13.68
CA ASP A 519 8.60 63.03 -12.76
C ASP A 519 10.13 62.98 -12.87
N GLN A 520 10.79 64.14 -12.92
CA GLN A 520 12.19 64.28 -13.36
C GLN A 520 13.00 65.24 -12.47
N PRO A 521 14.22 64.87 -12.06
CA PRO A 521 15.06 65.73 -11.23
C PRO A 521 15.52 67.00 -11.97
N LYS A 522 15.70 68.08 -11.21
CA LYS A 522 16.22 69.36 -11.72
C LYS A 522 17.73 69.48 -11.48
N ILE A 523 18.44 69.97 -12.49
CA ILE A 523 19.90 70.13 -12.49
C ILE A 523 20.31 71.52 -13.00
N SER A 524 21.49 72.01 -12.58
CA SER A 524 21.96 73.38 -12.88
C SER A 524 23.48 73.60 -12.82
N ALA A 525 24.25 72.68 -12.23
CA ALA A 525 25.71 72.78 -12.15
C ALA A 525 26.36 72.22 -13.43
N PRO A 526 27.34 72.91 -14.04
CA PRO A 526 27.99 72.46 -15.27
C PRO A 526 28.97 71.31 -15.00
N GLY A 527 28.82 70.22 -15.76
CA GLY A 527 29.56 68.97 -15.53
C GLY A 527 28.86 67.76 -16.15
N LEU A 528 29.42 66.57 -15.91
CA LEU A 528 28.91 65.30 -16.40
C LEU A 528 27.98 64.66 -15.37
N TYR A 529 26.74 64.37 -15.76
CA TYR A 529 25.75 63.64 -14.97
C TYR A 529 25.57 62.24 -15.58
N THR A 530 25.84 61.17 -14.82
CA THR A 530 25.71 59.78 -15.28
C THR A 530 24.81 58.98 -14.35
N LEU A 531 23.72 58.42 -14.88
CA LEU A 531 22.82 57.55 -14.14
C LEU A 531 23.58 56.33 -13.59
N LYS A 532 23.32 55.99 -12.33
CA LYS A 532 24.00 54.93 -11.58
C LYS A 532 23.09 53.77 -11.19
N SER A 533 21.87 54.05 -10.75
CA SER A 533 20.83 53.02 -10.57
C SER A 533 19.42 53.59 -10.71
N VAL A 534 18.46 52.71 -11.01
CA VAL A 534 17.02 52.93 -10.90
C VAL A 534 16.41 51.78 -10.08
N SER A 535 15.47 52.07 -9.21
CA SER A 535 14.82 51.07 -8.35
C SER A 535 13.33 51.36 -8.16
N CYS A 536 12.54 50.30 -7.93
CA CYS A 536 11.09 50.31 -7.81
C CYS A 536 10.69 49.34 -6.68
N ASP A 537 10.07 49.83 -5.61
CA ASP A 537 9.92 49.09 -4.34
C ASP A 537 11.27 48.46 -3.89
N SER A 538 11.38 47.12 -3.92
CA SER A 538 12.61 46.36 -3.62
C SER A 538 13.37 45.89 -4.88
N CYS A 539 12.88 46.21 -6.08
CA CYS A 539 13.43 45.76 -7.35
C CYS A 539 14.43 46.78 -7.90
N GLU A 540 15.72 46.46 -7.82
CA GLU A 540 16.76 47.13 -8.59
C GLU A 540 16.61 46.80 -10.09
N GLY A 541 16.77 47.82 -10.92
CA GLY A 541 16.57 47.78 -12.36
C GLY A 541 17.76 48.25 -13.17
N GLU A 542 17.57 48.32 -14.49
CA GLU A 542 18.64 48.41 -15.47
C GLU A 542 18.78 49.83 -16.04
N ILE A 543 20.01 50.21 -16.41
CA ILE A 543 20.27 51.47 -17.12
C ILE A 543 20.72 51.17 -18.54
N GLU A 544 19.98 51.72 -19.50
CA GLU A 544 20.21 51.63 -20.94
C GLU A 544 21.01 52.85 -21.42
N GLU A 545 21.92 52.67 -22.36
CA GLU A 545 22.66 53.78 -22.97
C GLU A 545 21.76 54.65 -23.88
N PRO A 546 21.94 55.99 -23.91
CA PRO A 546 22.99 56.74 -23.20
C PRO A 546 22.65 56.93 -21.71
N SER A 547 23.61 56.56 -20.86
CA SER A 547 23.53 56.70 -19.40
C SER A 547 24.03 58.06 -18.88
N SER A 548 24.71 58.85 -19.70
CA SER A 548 25.36 60.10 -19.30
C SER A 548 24.90 61.32 -20.10
N CYS A 549 24.91 62.49 -19.47
CA CYS A 549 24.50 63.78 -20.01
C CYS A 549 25.49 64.86 -19.57
N LEU A 550 26.07 65.58 -20.54
CA LEU A 550 26.99 66.68 -20.28
C LEU A 550 26.20 68.01 -20.21
N LEU A 551 26.12 68.63 -19.03
CA LEU A 551 25.52 69.96 -18.88
C LEU A 551 26.59 71.03 -19.01
N LEU A 552 26.37 72.00 -19.90
CA LEU A 552 27.27 73.14 -20.11
C LEU A 552 26.54 74.46 -19.84
N ASN A 553 27.27 75.43 -19.28
CA ASN A 553 26.79 76.80 -19.06
C ASN A 553 27.56 77.76 -19.98
N PRO A 554 27.06 78.08 -21.20
CA PRO A 554 27.79 78.94 -22.12
C PRO A 554 27.86 80.40 -21.67
N LEU A 555 28.85 81.11 -22.20
CA LEU A 555 29.06 82.54 -21.95
C LEU A 555 27.93 83.38 -22.58
N GLU A 556 27.64 84.52 -21.96
CA GLU A 556 26.71 85.52 -22.49
C GLU A 556 27.28 86.17 -23.77
N PRO A 557 26.44 86.49 -24.77
CA PRO A 557 26.93 86.90 -26.07
C PRO A 557 27.44 88.34 -26.10
N THR A 558 28.68 88.52 -26.55
CA THR A 558 29.31 89.83 -26.77
C THR A 558 29.58 90.05 -28.26
N LEU A 559 29.41 91.29 -28.74
CA LEU A 559 29.78 91.70 -30.10
C LEU A 559 30.90 92.74 -30.03
N SER A 560 31.96 92.54 -30.80
CA SER A 560 32.93 93.58 -31.14
C SER A 560 32.95 93.76 -32.65
N ILE A 561 33.21 94.99 -33.11
CA ILE A 561 33.12 95.37 -34.52
C ILE A 561 34.44 96.00 -34.93
N GLN A 562 35.03 95.50 -36.02
CA GLN A 562 36.19 96.10 -36.67
C GLN A 562 35.86 96.30 -38.15
N SER A 563 36.24 97.45 -38.71
CA SER A 563 35.93 97.82 -40.08
C SER A 563 37.17 98.22 -40.86
N GLU A 564 37.39 97.55 -41.99
CA GLU A 564 38.41 97.95 -42.95
C GLU A 564 37.71 98.46 -44.22
N GLU A 565 38.16 99.58 -44.76
CA GLU A 565 37.84 99.91 -46.14
C GLU A 565 38.51 98.89 -47.07
N ILE A 566 37.75 98.30 -47.99
CA ILE A 566 38.30 97.44 -49.03
C ILE A 566 38.86 98.37 -50.12
N PRO A 567 40.14 98.30 -50.51
CA PRO A 567 40.68 99.19 -51.55
C PRO A 567 40.65 98.55 -52.94
N ASP A 568 40.37 99.37 -53.97
CA ASP A 568 40.64 99.06 -55.37
C ASP A 568 42.15 99.00 -55.60
N LYS A 569 42.69 97.79 -55.84
CA LYS A 569 44.13 97.59 -56.07
C LYS A 569 44.65 98.08 -57.43
N CYS A 570 43.78 98.61 -58.29
CA CYS A 570 44.14 99.21 -59.57
C CYS A 570 43.87 100.73 -59.64
N ALA A 571 42.90 101.25 -58.86
CA ALA A 571 42.51 102.66 -58.91
C ALA A 571 42.41 103.38 -57.54
N GLY A 572 42.79 102.76 -56.42
CA GLY A 572 43.01 103.42 -55.12
C GLY A 572 41.77 103.97 -54.39
N ASN A 573 40.56 103.70 -54.89
CA ASN A 573 39.30 104.11 -54.27
C ASN A 573 38.71 102.98 -53.40
N SER A 574 37.79 103.31 -52.49
CA SER A 574 37.13 102.31 -51.64
C SER A 574 36.12 101.46 -52.43
N ILE A 575 36.01 100.18 -52.07
CA ILE A 575 35.24 99.13 -52.75
C ILE A 575 34.36 98.30 -51.82
N GLY A 576 34.25 98.71 -50.56
CA GLY A 576 33.37 98.14 -49.54
C GLY A 576 33.82 98.53 -48.14
N LEU A 577 32.96 98.34 -47.13
CA LEU A 577 33.45 98.07 -45.78
C LEU A 577 33.47 96.57 -45.57
N ARG A 578 34.63 96.09 -45.16
CA ARG A 578 34.86 94.77 -44.63
C ARG A 578 34.63 94.84 -43.12
N VAL A 579 33.43 94.48 -42.69
CA VAL A 579 33.05 94.55 -41.28
C VAL A 579 33.21 93.18 -40.66
N ASN A 580 34.27 93.04 -39.87
CA ASN A 580 34.53 91.89 -39.03
C ASN A 580 33.65 92.01 -37.77
N LEU A 581 32.57 91.23 -37.72
CA LEU A 581 31.79 91.02 -36.50
C LEU A 581 32.47 89.88 -35.74
N ASP A 582 33.14 90.23 -34.64
CA ASP A 582 33.79 89.29 -33.74
C ASP A 582 32.88 89.06 -32.52
N MET A 583 32.33 87.84 -32.42
CA MET A 583 31.35 87.45 -31.42
C MET A 583 31.88 86.33 -30.53
N ILE A 584 31.49 86.37 -29.26
CA ILE A 584 31.73 85.31 -28.28
C ILE A 584 30.35 84.92 -27.75
N GLY A 585 30.04 83.62 -27.63
CA GLY A 585 28.72 83.11 -27.23
C GLY A 585 28.37 81.81 -27.96
N THR A 586 27.08 81.49 -28.09
CA THR A 586 26.57 80.24 -28.67
C THR A 586 25.83 80.49 -30.00
N PRO A 587 26.42 80.18 -31.17
CA PRO A 587 25.72 80.31 -32.45
C PRO A 587 24.53 79.33 -32.56
N PRO A 588 23.50 79.64 -33.38
CA PRO A 588 23.42 80.79 -34.27
C PRO A 588 23.17 82.12 -33.53
N PHE A 589 23.98 83.14 -33.85
CA PHE A 589 23.74 84.51 -33.44
C PHE A 589 22.78 85.20 -34.42
N ARG A 590 22.10 86.25 -33.95
CA ARG A 590 21.37 87.19 -34.81
C ARG A 590 21.75 88.61 -34.44
N VAL A 591 22.49 89.25 -35.33
CA VAL A 591 22.96 90.64 -35.15
C VAL A 591 22.06 91.57 -35.95
N ALA A 592 21.37 92.48 -35.25
CA ALA A 592 20.41 93.40 -35.83
C ALA A 592 21.00 94.82 -35.96
N TYR A 593 20.91 95.40 -37.17
CA TYR A 593 21.42 96.73 -37.47
C TYR A 593 20.50 97.54 -38.40
N THR A 594 20.76 98.84 -38.49
CA THR A 594 20.10 99.78 -39.40
C THR A 594 21.10 100.35 -40.39
N VAL A 595 20.73 100.35 -41.68
CA VAL A 595 21.46 100.97 -42.79
C VAL A 595 20.73 102.25 -43.19
N THR A 596 21.45 103.34 -43.40
CA THR A 596 20.93 104.60 -43.92
C THR A 596 21.76 105.05 -45.12
N SER A 597 21.12 105.52 -46.18
CA SER A 597 21.81 106.10 -47.36
C SER A 597 21.58 107.61 -47.45
N ASP A 598 22.40 108.32 -48.24
CA ASP A 598 22.25 109.76 -48.52
C ASP A 598 20.81 110.17 -48.91
N SER A 599 20.04 109.26 -49.51
CA SER A 599 18.63 109.44 -49.89
C SER A 599 17.64 109.48 -48.70
N GLY A 600 18.12 109.41 -47.46
CA GLY A 600 17.31 109.41 -46.23
C GLY A 600 16.60 108.08 -45.92
N GLN A 601 16.65 107.10 -46.83
CA GLN A 601 16.04 105.79 -46.62
C GLN A 601 16.82 104.99 -45.57
N THR A 602 16.15 104.67 -44.45
CA THR A 602 16.66 103.78 -43.40
C THR A 602 16.03 102.39 -43.51
N ARG A 603 16.85 101.35 -43.70
CA ARG A 603 16.43 99.95 -43.70
C ARG A 603 16.94 99.23 -42.44
N ARG A 604 16.12 98.36 -41.85
CA ARG A 604 16.58 97.38 -40.84
C ARG A 604 17.06 96.13 -41.56
N GLU A 605 18.21 95.62 -41.13
CA GLU A 605 18.75 94.33 -41.56
C GLU A 605 18.99 93.46 -40.31
N THR A 606 19.05 92.15 -40.51
CA THR A 606 19.48 91.22 -39.47
C THR A 606 20.22 90.08 -40.16
N VAL A 607 21.45 89.83 -39.73
CA VAL A 607 22.26 88.72 -40.25
C VAL A 607 22.20 87.60 -39.23
N GLU A 608 21.71 86.43 -39.66
CA GLU A 608 21.88 85.19 -38.91
C GLU A 608 23.30 84.67 -39.16
N ILE A 609 24.02 84.45 -38.07
CA ILE A 609 25.45 84.17 -38.08
C ILE A 609 25.69 82.83 -37.39
N ARG A 610 26.27 81.86 -38.10
CA ARG A 610 26.44 80.49 -37.61
C ARG A 610 27.85 80.20 -37.05
N GLY A 611 28.73 81.20 -37.02
CA GLY A 611 30.08 81.12 -36.46
C GLY A 611 30.34 82.18 -35.38
N LEU A 612 31.48 82.08 -34.69
CA LEU A 612 31.94 83.09 -33.73
C LEU A 612 32.46 84.36 -34.43
N ARG A 613 32.86 84.26 -35.70
CA ARG A 613 33.18 85.42 -36.53
C ARG A 613 32.24 85.43 -37.73
N GLN A 614 31.77 86.62 -38.09
CA GLN A 614 31.20 86.87 -39.41
C GLN A 614 31.80 88.14 -39.96
N GLN A 615 32.61 87.97 -41.00
CA GLN A 615 32.87 89.08 -41.89
C GLN A 615 31.62 89.32 -42.74
N ILE A 616 31.02 90.51 -42.65
CA ILE A 616 30.06 90.99 -43.63
C ILE A 616 30.77 92.02 -44.51
N ASP A 617 30.91 91.71 -45.80
CA ASP A 617 31.30 92.71 -46.79
C ASP A 617 30.04 93.54 -47.11
N LEU A 618 29.96 94.73 -46.55
CA LEU A 618 28.91 95.70 -46.85
C LEU A 618 29.19 96.20 -48.27
N LEU A 619 28.39 95.75 -49.24
CA LEU A 619 28.59 96.04 -50.67
C LEU A 619 27.32 96.67 -51.27
N PRO A 620 27.11 97.99 -51.12
CA PRO A 620 26.08 98.70 -51.84
C PRO A 620 26.27 98.54 -53.36
N ARG A 621 25.18 98.19 -54.05
CA ARG A 621 25.18 97.96 -55.51
C ARG A 621 25.22 99.24 -56.34
N ASN A 622 24.95 100.38 -55.70
CA ASN A 622 24.97 101.71 -56.29
C ASN A 622 26.08 102.53 -55.61
N ALA A 623 26.77 103.38 -56.35
CA ALA A 623 27.71 104.33 -55.77
C ALA A 623 26.97 105.41 -54.95
N GLY A 624 27.54 105.83 -53.83
CA GLY A 624 26.91 106.74 -52.86
C GLY A 624 27.43 106.49 -51.44
N ARG A 625 27.10 107.38 -50.50
CA ARG A 625 27.48 107.24 -49.09
C ARG A 625 26.43 106.42 -48.32
N TYR A 626 26.90 105.50 -47.49
CA TYR A 626 26.07 104.64 -46.66
C TYR A 626 26.57 104.63 -45.21
N GLN A 627 25.63 104.67 -44.26
CA GLN A 627 25.85 104.62 -42.82
C GLN A 627 25.23 103.35 -42.23
N TYR A 628 25.87 102.78 -41.20
CA TYR A 628 25.48 101.52 -40.59
C TYR A 628 25.51 101.64 -39.06
N ARG A 629 24.46 101.19 -38.36
CA ARG A 629 24.40 101.23 -36.88
C ARG A 629 23.80 99.97 -36.27
N PHE A 630 24.55 99.29 -35.41
CA PHE A 630 24.17 98.03 -34.76
C PHE A 630 23.37 98.28 -33.47
N ARG A 631 22.50 97.33 -33.06
CA ARG A 631 21.53 97.54 -31.96
C ARG A 631 21.28 96.36 -31.01
N ARG A 632 21.42 95.11 -31.46
CA ARG A 632 21.16 93.92 -30.64
C ARG A 632 21.97 92.73 -31.13
N ILE A 633 22.39 91.88 -30.20
CA ILE A 633 22.89 90.54 -30.48
C ILE A 633 22.06 89.51 -29.70
N ASP A 634 21.43 88.62 -30.44
CA ASP A 634 20.81 87.41 -29.90
C ASP A 634 21.75 86.24 -30.15
N ASP A 635 21.72 85.21 -29.31
CA ASP A 635 22.36 83.92 -29.56
C ASP A 635 21.39 82.76 -29.31
N ALA A 636 21.85 81.51 -29.36
CA ALA A 636 20.99 80.33 -29.20
C ALA A 636 20.34 80.19 -27.79
N ILE A 637 20.75 81.00 -26.81
CA ILE A 637 20.43 80.84 -25.37
C ILE A 637 20.06 82.18 -24.70
N TYR A 638 20.66 83.27 -25.16
CA TYR A 638 20.60 84.61 -24.57
C TYR A 638 20.11 85.67 -25.59
N THR A 639 19.70 86.84 -25.10
CA THR A 639 19.16 87.94 -25.90
C THR A 639 19.67 89.25 -25.29
N VAL A 640 20.60 89.93 -25.95
CA VAL A 640 21.38 91.03 -25.36
C VAL A 640 21.24 92.32 -26.17
N PRO A 641 20.68 93.41 -25.59
CA PRO A 641 20.68 94.73 -26.22
C PRO A 641 22.08 95.34 -26.20
N LEU A 642 22.49 95.98 -27.29
CA LEU A 642 23.79 96.67 -27.37
C LEU A 642 23.65 98.14 -26.89
N PRO A 643 24.68 98.70 -26.23
CA PRO A 643 24.70 100.10 -25.86
C PRO A 643 24.81 101.00 -27.10
N LEU A 644 24.36 102.25 -26.99
CA LEU A 644 24.33 103.21 -28.10
C LEU A 644 25.66 103.97 -28.29
N THR A 645 26.81 103.32 -28.06
CA THR A 645 28.16 103.88 -28.25
C THR A 645 28.58 103.95 -29.72
N ASP A 646 29.58 104.77 -30.03
CA ASP A 646 30.09 104.97 -31.40
C ASP A 646 30.84 103.74 -31.95
N GLU A 647 31.26 102.81 -31.08
CA GLU A 647 31.83 101.50 -31.41
C GLU A 647 30.92 100.64 -32.32
N TYR A 648 29.63 100.99 -32.40
CA TYR A 648 28.60 100.29 -33.16
C TYR A 648 28.10 101.09 -34.39
N TYR A 649 28.92 101.99 -34.96
CA TYR A 649 28.58 102.88 -36.08
C TYR A 649 29.68 102.96 -37.17
N LEU A 650 29.33 102.91 -38.47
CA LEU A 650 30.26 102.84 -39.63
C LEU A 650 29.78 103.58 -40.90
N GLU A 651 30.67 103.94 -41.86
CA GLU A 651 30.36 104.75 -43.08
C GLU A 651 31.26 104.47 -44.34
N GLN A 652 30.78 104.67 -45.61
CA GLN A 652 31.37 103.99 -46.82
C GLN A 652 31.02 104.51 -48.28
N ASN A 653 31.82 104.17 -49.34
CA ASN A 653 31.52 104.24 -50.83
C ASN A 653 32.28 103.12 -51.70
N VAL A 654 31.91 102.70 -52.95
CA VAL A 654 32.24 101.31 -53.52
C VAL A 654 32.43 100.96 -55.07
N LYS A 655 33.36 100.01 -55.48
CA LYS A 655 33.39 99.07 -56.70
C LYS A 655 34.41 97.81 -56.73
N PRO A 656 34.08 96.48 -56.64
CA PRO A 656 35.08 95.36 -56.35
C PRO A 656 35.44 94.18 -57.37
N PRO A 657 36.65 93.49 -57.30
CA PRO A 657 37.11 92.29 -58.11
C PRO A 657 37.51 90.92 -57.37
N ALA A 658 38.41 90.04 -57.92
CA ALA A 658 38.46 88.52 -57.89
C ALA A 658 39.21 87.66 -56.78
N THR A 659 39.13 86.29 -56.84
CA THR A 659 39.36 85.27 -55.74
C THR A 659 39.75 83.79 -56.12
N ALA A 660 39.97 82.86 -55.14
CA ALA A 660 40.09 81.37 -55.26
C ALA A 660 39.47 80.57 -54.05
N TYR A 661 39.24 79.23 -54.10
CA TYR A 661 38.33 78.49 -53.16
C TYR A 661 38.58 76.94 -52.96
N PHE A 662 37.82 76.26 -52.06
CA PHE A 662 37.90 74.79 -51.81
C PHE A 662 37.02 73.98 -52.77
N LYS A 663 37.48 72.79 -53.20
CA LYS A 663 36.84 72.01 -54.28
C LYS A 663 35.71 71.08 -53.85
N SER A 664 35.52 70.85 -52.54
CA SER A 664 34.54 69.90 -52.00
C SER A 664 33.54 70.58 -51.07
N GLU A 665 32.26 70.29 -51.27
CA GLU A 665 31.18 70.61 -50.32
C GLU A 665 30.60 69.30 -49.73
N PRO A 666 30.22 69.28 -48.44
CA PRO A 666 30.18 70.39 -47.50
C PRO A 666 31.54 70.74 -46.87
N ARG A 667 31.70 71.99 -46.44
CA ARG A 667 32.91 72.55 -45.78
C ARG A 667 33.14 72.04 -44.34
N THR A 668 32.61 70.87 -43.99
CA THR A 668 32.61 70.28 -42.65
C THR A 668 32.95 68.79 -42.75
N ILE A 669 34.19 68.42 -42.41
CA ILE A 669 34.68 67.03 -42.44
C ILE A 669 34.66 66.47 -41.02
N ASN A 670 34.04 65.30 -40.81
CA ASN A 670 34.12 64.58 -39.54
C ASN A 670 35.36 63.67 -39.53
N ALA A 671 36.08 63.65 -38.42
CA ALA A 671 37.35 62.93 -38.30
C ALA A 671 37.47 62.14 -36.98
N CYS A 672 38.16 61.00 -37.04
CA CYS A 672 38.51 60.20 -35.87
C CYS A 672 39.65 60.85 -35.07
N LEU A 673 39.59 60.68 -33.75
CA LEU A 673 40.70 61.04 -32.86
C LEU A 673 41.96 60.24 -33.27
N ASP A 674 43.10 60.94 -33.32
CA ASP A 674 44.42 60.44 -33.73
C ASP A 674 44.55 60.02 -35.22
N GLN A 675 43.70 60.53 -36.11
CA GLN A 675 43.82 60.32 -37.57
C GLN A 675 44.11 61.64 -38.34
N PRO A 676 44.79 61.56 -39.49
CA PRO A 676 44.99 62.70 -40.41
C PRO A 676 43.81 62.88 -41.38
N VAL A 677 43.64 64.11 -41.89
CA VAL A 677 42.57 64.50 -42.83
C VAL A 677 43.15 65.12 -44.11
N LYS A 678 42.52 64.86 -45.26
CA LYS A 678 42.90 65.38 -46.59
C LYS A 678 41.82 66.33 -47.16
N LEU A 679 42.22 67.38 -47.88
CA LEU A 679 41.36 68.48 -48.36
C LEU A 679 41.80 69.00 -49.73
N ASP A 680 40.89 69.07 -50.70
CA ASP A 680 41.18 69.54 -52.07
C ASP A 680 40.85 71.02 -52.29
N VAL A 681 41.79 71.76 -52.87
CA VAL A 681 41.71 73.19 -53.22
C VAL A 681 41.60 73.38 -54.73
N ALA A 682 40.87 74.41 -55.16
CA ALA A 682 40.81 74.89 -56.54
C ALA A 682 41.41 76.30 -56.66
N LEU A 683 42.25 76.51 -57.66
CA LEU A 683 43.05 77.71 -57.88
C LEU A 683 42.57 78.42 -59.15
N LEU A 684 42.60 79.76 -59.15
CA LEU A 684 42.18 80.60 -60.27
C LEU A 684 43.23 81.69 -60.48
N GLY A 685 43.92 81.65 -61.62
CA GLY A 685 45.06 82.50 -61.99
C GLY A 685 45.91 81.82 -63.07
N ASP A 686 47.11 82.35 -63.33
CA ASP A 686 48.04 81.86 -64.37
C ASP A 686 49.28 81.23 -63.73
N GLY A 687 49.25 79.92 -63.46
CA GLY A 687 50.29 79.20 -62.70
C GLY A 687 51.74 79.33 -63.23
N PRO A 688 52.76 78.99 -62.42
CA PRO A 688 52.67 78.17 -61.21
C PRO A 688 52.33 78.94 -59.92
N PHE A 689 51.55 78.29 -59.07
CA PHE A 689 51.06 78.87 -57.81
C PHE A 689 51.96 78.58 -56.61
N THR A 690 51.81 79.41 -55.59
CA THR A 690 52.25 79.15 -54.21
C THR A 690 51.06 79.36 -53.27
N LEU A 691 50.76 78.38 -52.43
CA LEU A 691 49.63 78.39 -51.52
C LEU A 691 50.13 78.32 -50.06
N GLU A 692 49.65 79.24 -49.23
CA GLU A 692 49.83 79.19 -47.77
C GLU A 692 48.48 78.87 -47.11
N TRP A 693 48.48 78.06 -46.05
CA TRP A 693 47.31 77.78 -45.21
C TRP A 693 47.67 77.79 -43.71
N GLU A 694 46.66 77.83 -42.84
CA GLU A 694 46.86 77.61 -41.41
C GLU A 694 45.75 76.76 -40.77
N LEU A 695 46.16 75.87 -39.86
CA LEU A 695 45.27 75.06 -39.03
C LEU A 695 45.13 75.73 -37.66
N VAL A 696 43.88 75.88 -37.19
CA VAL A 696 43.52 76.59 -35.96
C VAL A 696 42.70 75.68 -35.04
N HIS A 697 43.12 75.56 -33.77
CA HIS A 697 42.40 74.79 -32.74
C HIS A 697 42.71 75.37 -31.36
N GLU A 698 41.68 75.56 -30.52
CA GLU A 698 41.79 76.20 -29.19
C GLU A 698 42.61 77.52 -29.19
N GLY A 699 42.47 78.34 -30.24
CA GLY A 699 43.21 79.59 -30.42
C GLY A 699 44.68 79.45 -30.84
N LYS A 700 45.26 78.25 -30.78
CA LYS A 700 46.60 77.95 -31.31
C LYS A 700 46.51 77.87 -32.83
N ARG A 701 47.46 78.48 -33.54
CA ARG A 701 47.55 78.45 -35.02
C ARG A 701 48.87 77.83 -35.48
N LYS A 702 48.83 77.05 -36.56
CA LYS A 702 50.01 76.48 -37.22
C LYS A 702 49.90 76.76 -38.73
N SER A 703 50.80 77.58 -39.29
CA SER A 703 50.84 77.87 -40.72
C SER A 703 51.79 76.95 -41.48
N GLU A 704 51.40 76.55 -42.70
CA GLU A 704 52.13 75.67 -43.60
C GLU A 704 51.99 76.19 -45.05
N LYS A 705 52.81 75.70 -45.99
CA LYS A 705 52.84 76.20 -47.38
C LYS A 705 53.31 75.16 -48.39
N ALA A 706 52.87 75.32 -49.64
CA ALA A 706 53.35 74.61 -50.82
C ALA A 706 53.70 75.58 -51.95
N THR A 707 54.72 75.26 -52.75
CA THR A 707 55.31 76.13 -53.78
C THR A 707 55.56 75.34 -55.07
N GLY A 708 55.32 75.93 -56.23
CA GLY A 708 55.55 75.27 -57.52
C GLY A 708 54.38 74.39 -57.96
N ILE A 709 53.15 74.80 -57.64
CA ILE A 709 51.94 74.07 -58.02
C ILE A 709 51.59 74.45 -59.46
N GLU A 710 51.83 73.55 -60.41
CA GLU A 710 51.53 73.77 -61.84
C GLU A 710 50.09 73.40 -62.24
N SER A 711 49.34 72.74 -61.34
CA SER A 711 47.94 72.40 -61.53
C SER A 711 47.02 73.46 -60.90
N ASP A 712 45.85 73.67 -61.50
CA ASP A 712 44.75 74.45 -60.92
C ASP A 712 44.13 73.82 -59.65
N THR A 713 44.69 72.70 -59.15
CA THR A 713 44.20 71.97 -57.99
C THR A 713 45.33 71.43 -57.10
N PHE A 714 45.09 71.37 -55.79
CA PHE A 714 46.08 70.92 -54.82
C PHE A 714 45.42 70.25 -53.59
N THR A 715 45.97 69.14 -53.11
CA THR A 715 45.46 68.42 -51.92
C THR A 715 46.34 68.71 -50.70
N ILE A 716 45.74 69.22 -49.62
CA ILE A 716 46.37 69.43 -48.32
C ILE A 716 46.15 68.19 -47.45
N GLU A 717 47.20 67.70 -46.77
CA GLU A 717 47.13 66.60 -45.81
C GLU A 717 47.63 67.07 -44.43
N THR A 718 46.86 66.77 -43.38
CA THR A 718 47.12 67.23 -42.01
C THR A 718 47.85 66.18 -41.16
N ALA A 719 48.53 66.62 -40.11
CA ALA A 719 49.08 65.70 -39.09
C ALA A 719 47.96 65.07 -38.22
N PRO A 720 48.17 63.90 -37.60
CA PRO A 720 47.16 63.25 -36.76
C PRO A 720 46.60 64.14 -35.64
N LEU A 721 45.27 64.18 -35.52
CA LEU A 721 44.57 65.13 -34.66
C LEU A 721 44.19 64.50 -33.31
N SER A 722 45.01 64.73 -32.28
CA SER A 722 44.93 64.04 -30.98
C SER A 722 44.12 64.74 -29.88
N THR A 723 43.46 65.87 -30.19
CA THR A 723 42.51 66.54 -29.28
C THR A 723 41.14 66.68 -29.95
N GLY A 724 40.07 66.37 -29.22
CA GLY A 724 38.72 66.35 -29.80
C GLY A 724 38.01 67.71 -29.78
N GLY A 725 37.51 68.15 -30.93
CA GLY A 725 36.76 69.39 -31.10
C GLY A 725 36.78 69.88 -32.54
N GLU A 726 36.30 71.10 -32.78
CA GLU A 726 36.48 71.75 -34.08
C GLU A 726 37.93 72.21 -34.27
N TYR A 727 38.47 71.92 -35.44
CA TYR A 727 39.63 72.57 -36.04
C TYR A 727 39.15 73.35 -37.26
N THR A 728 39.80 74.47 -37.56
CA THR A 728 39.54 75.23 -38.79
C THR A 728 40.82 75.27 -39.63
N LEU A 729 40.76 74.81 -40.88
CA LEU A 729 41.84 74.93 -41.85
C LEU A 729 41.48 76.06 -42.82
N ALA A 730 42.22 77.16 -42.74
CA ALA A 730 42.00 78.37 -43.54
C ALA A 730 43.09 78.54 -44.60
N LEU A 731 42.69 78.77 -45.85
CA LEU A 731 43.62 79.19 -46.91
C LEU A 731 44.01 80.65 -46.65
N LYS A 732 45.31 80.89 -46.50
CA LYS A 732 45.88 82.16 -46.04
C LYS A 732 46.15 83.10 -47.21
N SER A 733 46.78 82.59 -48.26
CA SER A 733 46.98 83.34 -49.51
C SER A 733 47.45 82.45 -50.65
N ILE A 734 47.05 82.82 -51.86
CA ILE A 734 47.66 82.36 -53.11
C ILE A 734 48.63 83.43 -53.62
N LYS A 735 49.74 83.01 -54.21
CA LYS A 735 50.61 83.82 -55.04
C LYS A 735 50.74 83.17 -56.41
N ASP A 736 50.61 84.01 -57.43
CA ASP A 736 50.52 83.62 -58.85
C ASP A 736 51.83 83.94 -59.60
N LYS A 737 51.98 83.50 -60.87
CA LYS A 737 53.16 83.80 -61.71
C LYS A 737 53.43 85.29 -61.88
N THR A 738 52.37 86.10 -61.87
CA THR A 738 52.42 87.58 -61.83
C THR A 738 53.11 88.15 -60.59
N GLY A 739 53.39 87.32 -59.58
CA GLY A 739 54.02 87.72 -58.31
C GLY A 739 53.05 88.31 -57.29
N CYS A 740 51.81 88.62 -57.68
CA CYS A 740 50.79 89.20 -56.81
C CYS A 740 50.37 88.21 -55.72
N ARG A 741 50.34 88.67 -54.45
CA ARG A 741 49.84 87.89 -53.30
C ARG A 741 48.39 88.29 -53.02
N ILE A 742 47.47 87.35 -53.23
CA ILE A 742 46.05 87.50 -52.93
C ILE A 742 45.77 86.72 -51.64
N PHE A 743 45.30 87.43 -50.61
CA PHE A 743 44.82 86.77 -49.38
C PHE A 743 43.48 86.10 -49.64
N LEU A 744 43.34 84.87 -49.18
CA LEU A 744 42.12 84.08 -49.32
C LEU A 744 41.31 84.17 -48.03
N LYS A 745 39.99 83.96 -48.12
CA LYS A 745 39.08 83.89 -46.96
C LYS A 745 38.48 82.50 -46.75
N GLU A 746 39.01 81.52 -47.46
CA GLU A 746 38.35 80.24 -47.63
C GLU A 746 38.75 79.30 -46.48
N GLU A 747 37.76 78.84 -45.71
CA GLU A 747 37.95 77.95 -44.57
C GLU A 747 37.13 76.65 -44.70
N ALA A 748 37.72 75.57 -44.20
CA ALA A 748 37.09 74.27 -44.02
C ALA A 748 37.17 73.87 -42.54
N LYS A 749 36.06 73.41 -41.97
CA LYS A 749 36.01 72.88 -40.61
C LYS A 749 36.27 71.39 -40.59
N ILE A 750 37.05 70.95 -39.61
CA ILE A 750 37.29 69.53 -39.31
C ILE A 750 36.77 69.29 -37.89
N SER A 751 35.72 68.47 -37.76
CA SER A 751 35.13 68.08 -36.48
C SER A 751 35.75 66.77 -36.02
N VAL A 752 36.71 66.85 -35.09
CA VAL A 752 37.38 65.68 -34.52
C VAL A 752 36.59 65.17 -33.31
N ARG A 753 36.21 63.90 -33.35
CA ARG A 753 35.45 63.26 -32.26
C ARG A 753 36.20 63.31 -30.92
N ARG A 754 35.48 63.61 -29.84
CA ARG A 754 36.03 63.72 -28.47
C ARG A 754 36.31 62.39 -27.77
N GLN A 755 35.67 61.32 -28.23
CA GLN A 755 35.85 59.96 -27.73
C GLN A 755 35.94 59.00 -28.93
N ARG A 756 36.64 57.88 -28.74
CA ARG A 756 36.52 56.74 -29.65
C ARG A 756 35.28 55.91 -29.28
N PRO A 757 34.67 55.14 -30.20
CA PRO A 757 33.60 54.21 -29.87
C PRO A 757 34.01 53.24 -28.77
N ARG A 758 33.07 52.80 -27.93
CA ARG A 758 33.35 51.81 -26.86
C ARG A 758 32.38 50.65 -26.95
N ALA A 759 32.88 49.46 -26.62
CA ALA A 759 32.07 48.26 -26.45
C ALA A 759 32.32 47.59 -25.10
N ALA A 760 31.23 47.06 -24.54
CA ALA A 760 31.20 46.25 -23.34
C ALA A 760 30.01 45.28 -23.45
N PHE A 761 30.08 44.15 -22.77
CA PHE A 761 28.85 43.46 -22.40
C PHE A 761 28.13 44.25 -21.29
N GLY A 762 26.82 44.37 -21.48
CA GLY A 762 25.88 44.77 -20.45
C GLY A 762 25.85 43.77 -19.29
N VAL A 763 24.81 43.91 -18.48
CA VAL A 763 24.60 43.11 -17.28
C VAL A 763 23.20 42.54 -17.38
N LEU A 764 23.03 41.26 -17.05
CA LEU A 764 21.74 40.56 -17.01
C LEU A 764 21.55 40.04 -15.58
N ASP A 765 20.41 40.31 -14.95
CA ASP A 765 20.12 39.91 -13.55
C ASP A 765 21.25 40.28 -12.56
N GLY A 766 21.86 41.46 -12.76
CA GLY A 766 22.96 41.98 -11.95
C GLY A 766 24.34 41.33 -12.22
N LYS A 767 24.50 40.42 -13.19
CA LYS A 767 25.75 39.69 -13.47
C LYS A 767 26.14 39.68 -14.95
N ARG A 768 27.37 39.26 -15.26
CA ARG A 768 27.84 38.93 -16.63
C ARG A 768 27.89 37.42 -16.89
N THR A 769 26.91 36.70 -16.35
CA THR A 769 26.69 35.29 -16.62
C THR A 769 25.20 35.03 -16.68
N THR A 770 24.78 34.11 -17.53
CA THR A 770 23.39 33.64 -17.63
C THR A 770 23.38 32.12 -17.68
N THR A 771 22.31 31.50 -17.18
CA THR A 771 22.07 30.06 -17.29
C THR A 771 20.80 29.86 -18.08
N VAL A 772 20.88 29.17 -19.22
CA VAL A 772 19.74 28.88 -20.10
C VAL A 772 19.54 27.38 -20.27
N VAL A 773 18.37 26.97 -20.78
CA VAL A 773 18.13 25.59 -21.20
C VAL A 773 19.00 25.29 -22.43
N GLU A 774 19.50 24.06 -22.58
CA GLU A 774 20.27 23.65 -23.76
C GLU A 774 19.54 23.98 -25.07
N ALA A 775 20.29 24.49 -26.06
CA ALA A 775 19.81 24.99 -27.35
C ALA A 775 18.82 26.18 -27.31
N ALA A 776 18.46 26.72 -26.14
CA ALA A 776 17.77 28.00 -26.05
C ALA A 776 18.73 29.15 -26.42
N THR A 777 18.21 30.20 -27.08
CA THR A 777 19.03 31.35 -27.49
C THR A 777 19.12 32.37 -26.36
N ALA A 778 20.33 32.64 -25.88
CA ALA A 778 20.61 33.68 -24.89
C ALA A 778 20.98 34.99 -25.60
N ASN A 779 20.21 36.05 -25.35
CA ASN A 779 20.50 37.38 -25.88
C ASN A 779 21.47 38.10 -24.94
N LEU A 780 22.76 38.10 -25.28
CA LEU A 780 23.81 38.73 -24.46
C LEU A 780 23.77 40.26 -24.69
N PRO A 781 23.42 41.08 -23.70
CA PRO A 781 23.24 42.51 -23.91
C PRO A 781 24.58 43.19 -24.21
N LEU A 782 24.60 44.08 -25.19
CA LEU A 782 25.72 44.98 -25.46
C LEU A 782 25.48 46.35 -24.81
N LYS A 783 26.57 47.02 -24.45
CA LYS A 783 26.61 48.45 -24.14
C LYS A 783 27.61 49.10 -25.09
N LEU A 784 27.11 49.91 -26.01
CA LEU A 784 27.87 50.52 -27.10
C LEU A 784 27.76 52.05 -27.04
N SER A 785 28.87 52.74 -27.27
CA SER A 785 28.89 54.21 -27.45
C SER A 785 29.71 54.61 -28.69
N GLY A 786 29.44 55.79 -29.24
CA GLY A 786 29.85 56.21 -30.59
C GLY A 786 28.63 56.50 -31.47
N ASP A 787 28.83 56.66 -32.79
CA ASP A 787 27.72 56.91 -33.71
C ASP A 787 27.38 55.63 -34.49
N GLY A 788 26.19 55.08 -34.23
CA GLY A 788 25.73 53.83 -34.86
C GLY A 788 25.54 53.92 -36.39
N PRO A 789 25.52 52.78 -37.10
CA PRO A 789 25.59 51.41 -36.57
C PRO A 789 27.00 51.00 -36.14
N TRP A 790 27.09 50.09 -35.19
CA TRP A 790 28.34 49.49 -34.75
C TRP A 790 28.55 48.11 -35.37
N ILE A 791 29.79 47.76 -35.65
CA ILE A 791 30.24 46.43 -36.05
C ILE A 791 31.06 45.87 -34.89
N VAL A 792 30.56 44.81 -34.24
CA VAL A 792 31.16 44.20 -33.05
C VAL A 792 31.62 42.79 -33.40
N SER A 793 32.92 42.52 -33.26
CA SER A 793 33.53 41.21 -33.49
C SER A 793 33.70 40.46 -32.17
N TYR A 794 33.34 39.18 -32.11
CA TYR A 794 33.34 38.37 -30.89
C TYR A 794 33.70 36.89 -31.14
N ARG A 795 34.03 36.15 -30.08
CA ARG A 795 34.24 34.68 -30.13
C ARG A 795 33.70 33.98 -28.88
N ASN A 796 33.43 32.68 -28.99
CA ASN A 796 33.23 31.79 -27.83
C ASN A 796 34.55 31.07 -27.53
N LEU A 797 35.15 31.32 -26.36
CA LEU A 797 36.43 30.72 -25.95
C LEU A 797 36.34 29.20 -25.68
N ASN A 798 35.14 28.64 -25.62
CA ASN A 798 34.90 27.22 -25.44
C ASN A 798 34.48 26.48 -26.74
N SER A 799 34.34 27.20 -27.85
CA SER A 799 34.00 26.63 -29.15
C SER A 799 35.27 26.28 -29.94
N THR A 800 35.20 25.30 -30.82
CA THR A 800 36.30 24.93 -31.73
C THR A 800 36.37 25.77 -33.00
N SER A 801 35.47 26.75 -33.18
CA SER A 801 35.52 27.73 -34.27
C SER A 801 36.56 28.81 -34.00
N GLU A 802 37.64 28.85 -34.79
CA GLU A 802 38.64 29.92 -34.74
C GLU A 802 38.14 31.25 -35.35
N GLU A 803 37.14 31.21 -36.24
CA GLU A 803 36.60 32.41 -36.90
C GLU A 803 35.75 33.27 -35.93
N PRO A 804 36.03 34.59 -35.83
CA PRO A 804 35.20 35.52 -35.07
C PRO A 804 33.81 35.71 -35.66
N GLY A 805 32.78 35.65 -34.81
CA GLY A 805 31.44 36.11 -35.14
C GLY A 805 31.38 37.63 -35.23
N VAL A 806 30.47 38.16 -36.06
CA VAL A 806 30.30 39.62 -36.26
C VAL A 806 28.83 39.99 -36.11
N ARG A 807 28.53 40.93 -35.20
CA ARG A 807 27.19 41.52 -35.00
C ARG A 807 27.20 42.97 -35.49
N VAL A 808 26.29 43.31 -36.40
CA VAL A 808 26.00 44.70 -36.79
C VAL A 808 24.88 45.22 -35.91
N ALA A 809 25.23 45.98 -34.88
CA ALA A 809 24.32 46.54 -33.90
C ALA A 809 23.72 47.87 -34.39
N LYS A 810 22.39 48.02 -34.29
CA LYS A 810 21.68 49.23 -34.74
C LYS A 810 21.43 50.24 -33.61
N THR A 811 21.51 49.82 -32.35
CA THR A 811 21.28 50.65 -31.17
C THR A 811 22.41 50.46 -30.15
N GLY A 812 22.54 51.40 -29.21
CA GLY A 812 23.53 51.32 -28.12
C GLY A 812 23.33 50.13 -27.17
N ASN A 813 22.15 49.50 -27.22
CA ASN A 813 21.69 48.41 -26.34
C ASN A 813 21.21 47.19 -27.17
N ASP A 814 21.86 46.92 -28.30
CA ASP A 814 21.65 45.70 -29.10
C ASP A 814 22.18 44.45 -28.36
N PHE A 815 22.12 43.27 -28.96
CA PHE A 815 22.54 42.02 -28.31
C PHE A 815 23.27 41.05 -29.26
N ILE A 816 24.04 40.13 -28.68
CA ILE A 816 24.61 38.97 -29.39
C ILE A 816 23.75 37.75 -29.07
N GLU A 817 23.33 37.02 -30.10
CA GLU A 817 22.57 35.76 -29.95
C GLU A 817 23.54 34.59 -29.70
N ALA A 818 23.67 34.17 -28.45
CA ALA A 818 24.43 33.00 -28.05
C ALA A 818 23.53 31.75 -28.04
N LYS A 819 24.02 30.66 -28.65
CA LYS A 819 23.32 29.34 -28.69
C LYS A 819 24.16 28.23 -28.05
N GLU A 820 25.47 28.46 -27.91
CA GLU A 820 26.40 27.55 -27.25
C GLU A 820 26.63 28.00 -25.81
N ARG A 821 26.99 27.07 -24.93
CA ARG A 821 27.60 27.41 -23.64
C ARG A 821 29.06 27.82 -23.83
N GLY A 822 29.56 28.67 -22.93
CA GLY A 822 30.96 29.09 -22.91
C GLY A 822 31.15 30.57 -22.56
N ILE A 823 32.40 31.00 -22.55
CA ILE A 823 32.80 32.38 -22.30
C ILE A 823 32.88 33.12 -23.63
N TYR A 824 31.92 33.99 -23.89
CA TYR A 824 31.93 34.90 -25.02
C TYR A 824 32.83 36.11 -24.72
N GLU A 825 33.71 36.46 -25.66
CA GLU A 825 34.65 37.58 -25.58
C GLU A 825 34.47 38.54 -26.77
N ILE A 826 34.41 39.85 -26.52
CA ILE A 826 34.44 40.89 -27.57
C ILE A 826 35.91 41.18 -27.95
N ILE A 827 36.19 41.25 -29.26
CA ILE A 827 37.54 41.32 -29.86
C ILE A 827 37.82 42.68 -30.53
N ASP A 828 36.89 43.19 -31.35
CA ASP A 828 36.96 44.52 -31.99
C ASP A 828 35.59 45.21 -31.93
N VAL A 829 35.59 46.55 -31.98
CA VAL A 829 34.39 47.35 -32.25
C VAL A 829 34.75 48.50 -33.19
N ARG A 830 33.90 48.68 -34.20
CA ARG A 830 33.93 49.81 -35.14
C ARG A 830 32.57 50.48 -35.16
N ASP A 831 32.53 51.78 -35.43
CA ASP A 831 31.27 52.49 -35.70
C ASP A 831 31.19 52.93 -37.18
N HIS A 832 30.35 53.93 -37.50
CA HIS A 832 30.23 54.46 -38.86
C HIS A 832 31.56 54.89 -39.54
N GLY A 833 32.64 55.11 -38.79
CA GLY A 833 33.95 55.41 -39.40
C GLY A 833 35.21 55.16 -38.54
N CYS A 834 35.10 55.02 -37.23
CA CYS A 834 36.26 54.90 -36.34
C CYS A 834 36.36 53.52 -35.69
N SER A 835 37.59 53.05 -35.46
CA SER A 835 37.87 51.94 -34.53
C SER A 835 37.74 52.41 -33.08
N GLY A 836 37.19 51.54 -32.23
CA GLY A 836 36.89 51.81 -30.83
C GLY A 836 37.86 51.18 -29.84
N ILE A 837 37.41 51.11 -28.59
CA ILE A 837 38.13 50.51 -27.46
C ILE A 837 37.16 49.66 -26.64
N ILE A 838 37.55 48.43 -26.30
CA ILE A 838 36.74 47.52 -25.49
C ILE A 838 37.06 47.70 -24.01
N ASN A 839 36.04 47.70 -23.15
CA ASN A 839 36.23 47.79 -21.70
C ASN A 839 36.80 46.47 -21.13
N PRO A 840 38.02 46.43 -20.57
CA PRO A 840 38.64 45.19 -20.10
C PRO A 840 37.92 44.55 -18.90
N GLN A 841 37.17 45.32 -18.10
CA GLN A 841 36.35 44.79 -17.00
C GLN A 841 35.00 44.20 -17.47
N ALA A 842 34.65 44.38 -18.75
CA ALA A 842 33.33 44.05 -19.30
C ALA A 842 33.40 43.37 -20.67
N LYS A 843 34.57 42.86 -21.09
CA LYS A 843 34.77 42.22 -22.40
C LYS A 843 34.30 40.77 -22.49
N ASN A 844 34.04 40.12 -21.35
CA ASN A 844 33.64 38.71 -21.26
C ASN A 844 32.21 38.56 -20.72
N PHE A 845 31.49 37.55 -21.19
CA PHE A 845 30.20 37.11 -20.65
C PHE A 845 30.12 35.57 -20.65
N GLU A 846 29.65 34.96 -19.57
CA GLU A 846 29.66 33.50 -19.40
C GLU A 846 28.26 32.88 -19.54
N VAL A 847 28.04 32.12 -20.61
CA VAL A 847 26.79 31.39 -20.86
C VAL A 847 26.91 29.97 -20.33
N LYS A 848 26.09 29.63 -19.34
CA LYS A 848 25.93 28.28 -18.79
C LYS A 848 24.67 27.63 -19.34
N TRP A 849 24.66 26.29 -19.32
CA TRP A 849 23.42 25.52 -19.45
C TRP A 849 23.01 24.99 -18.07
N TYR A 850 21.70 24.90 -17.82
CA TYR A 850 21.22 24.09 -16.70
C TYR A 850 21.64 22.63 -16.92
N PRO A 851 22.07 21.89 -15.87
CA PRO A 851 22.32 20.47 -16.01
C PRO A 851 21.03 19.78 -16.47
N ARG A 852 21.14 18.81 -17.39
CA ARG A 852 20.02 17.92 -17.70
C ARG A 852 19.70 17.08 -16.46
N PRO A 853 18.44 16.64 -16.31
CA PRO A 853 18.11 15.72 -15.23
C PRO A 853 18.83 14.38 -15.42
N GLU A 854 19.27 13.79 -14.32
CA GLU A 854 19.92 12.48 -14.22
C GLU A 854 19.18 11.58 -13.22
N LEU A 855 19.10 10.29 -13.51
CA LEU A 855 18.45 9.26 -12.69
C LEU A 855 19.43 8.11 -12.46
N SER A 856 19.59 7.73 -11.20
CA SER A 856 20.44 6.63 -10.74
C SER A 856 19.70 5.75 -9.72
N PHE A 857 20.18 4.55 -9.43
CA PHE A 857 19.67 3.74 -8.31
C PHE A 857 20.36 4.14 -7.00
N SER A 858 19.61 4.26 -5.91
CA SER A 858 20.19 4.49 -4.58
C SER A 858 21.07 3.29 -4.18
N PRO A 859 22.31 3.49 -3.69
CA PRO A 859 23.20 2.40 -3.31
C PRO A 859 22.60 1.50 -2.22
N SER A 860 22.51 0.19 -2.48
CA SER A 860 22.13 -0.82 -1.48
C SER A 860 22.71 -2.19 -1.84
N ASP A 861 22.99 -3.02 -0.83
CA ASP A 861 23.50 -4.40 -1.00
C ASP A 861 22.55 -5.30 -1.83
N SER A 862 21.31 -4.87 -2.06
CA SER A 862 20.30 -5.59 -2.83
C SER A 862 20.43 -5.42 -4.34
N ILE A 863 21.14 -4.37 -4.81
CA ILE A 863 21.28 -4.00 -6.22
C ILE A 863 22.77 -3.99 -6.60
N GLN A 864 23.15 -4.78 -7.60
CA GLN A 864 24.52 -4.85 -8.08
C GLN A 864 24.60 -4.40 -9.55
N PRO A 865 25.66 -3.67 -9.97
CA PRO A 865 25.88 -3.37 -11.38
C PRO A 865 26.21 -4.66 -12.14
N ALA A 866 25.71 -4.78 -13.37
CA ALA A 866 26.04 -5.90 -14.26
C ALA A 866 27.31 -5.59 -15.07
N GLU A 867 27.80 -6.59 -15.82
CA GLU A 867 28.93 -6.47 -16.77
C GLU A 867 28.69 -5.48 -17.95
N LYS A 868 27.54 -4.80 -17.98
CA LYS A 868 27.17 -3.81 -18.99
C LYS A 868 26.80 -2.50 -18.32
N GLU A 869 27.35 -1.40 -18.84
CA GLU A 869 26.97 -0.05 -18.45
C GLU A 869 25.46 0.14 -18.49
N ASN A 870 24.94 0.92 -17.53
CA ASN A 870 23.51 1.21 -17.33
C ASN A 870 22.58 0.00 -17.10
N LYS A 871 23.11 -1.21 -16.87
CA LYS A 871 22.35 -2.38 -16.40
C LYS A 871 22.71 -2.77 -14.97
N PHE A 872 21.69 -3.01 -14.16
CA PHE A 872 21.77 -3.43 -12.77
C PHE A 872 20.91 -4.69 -12.56
N ILE A 873 21.32 -5.52 -11.61
CA ILE A 873 20.62 -6.75 -11.22
C ILE A 873 20.25 -6.61 -9.75
N LYS A 874 18.96 -6.72 -9.44
CA LYS A 874 18.47 -6.83 -8.08
C LYS A 874 18.41 -8.29 -7.65
N ARG A 875 18.67 -8.54 -6.37
CA ARG A 875 18.52 -9.85 -5.72
C ARG A 875 17.18 -10.52 -6.04
N ASP A 876 17.26 -11.81 -6.36
CA ASP A 876 16.12 -12.72 -6.54
C ASP A 876 15.16 -12.70 -5.33
N VAL A 877 13.87 -12.66 -5.61
CA VAL A 877 12.77 -12.79 -4.64
C VAL A 877 11.83 -13.93 -5.05
N CYS A 878 10.85 -14.27 -4.21
CA CYS A 878 9.81 -15.24 -4.54
C CYS A 878 8.51 -14.57 -5.01
N GLU A 879 7.72 -15.30 -5.77
CA GLU A 879 6.43 -14.90 -6.29
C GLU A 879 5.49 -14.44 -5.16
N GLY A 880 5.02 -13.19 -5.21
CA GLY A 880 4.18 -12.58 -4.20
C GLY A 880 4.89 -12.12 -2.91
N ASP A 881 6.23 -12.10 -2.85
CA ASP A 881 6.96 -11.36 -1.81
C ASP A 881 6.86 -9.84 -2.09
N VAL A 882 6.69 -9.00 -1.07
CA VAL A 882 6.70 -7.52 -1.25
C VAL A 882 8.13 -7.00 -1.30
N ASP A 883 8.47 -6.30 -2.37
CA ASP A 883 9.80 -5.73 -2.59
C ASP A 883 9.73 -4.38 -3.33
N GLY A 884 10.74 -3.53 -3.15
CA GLY A 884 10.83 -2.21 -3.76
C GLY A 884 12.26 -1.68 -3.82
N PHE A 885 12.52 -0.63 -4.60
CA PHE A 885 13.84 0.00 -4.71
C PHE A 885 13.72 1.52 -4.77
N GLU A 886 14.83 2.22 -4.57
CA GLU A 886 14.87 3.68 -4.69
C GLU A 886 15.67 4.12 -5.89
N VAL A 887 15.18 5.17 -6.54
CA VAL A 887 15.95 5.98 -7.50
C VAL A 887 16.34 7.30 -6.86
N SER A 888 17.56 7.76 -7.15
CA SER A 888 18.04 9.09 -6.84
C SER A 888 18.00 9.96 -8.11
N LEU A 889 17.45 11.16 -7.98
CA LEU A 889 17.13 12.09 -9.07
C LEU A 889 17.86 13.42 -8.85
N GLN A 890 18.52 13.92 -9.89
CA GLN A 890 19.31 15.17 -9.85
C GLN A 890 18.95 16.05 -11.05
N GLY A 891 18.63 17.33 -10.83
CA GLY A 891 18.15 18.26 -11.85
C GLY A 891 17.29 19.37 -11.25
N SER A 892 16.27 19.84 -11.97
CA SER A 892 15.42 20.97 -11.60
C SER A 892 13.96 20.54 -11.34
N PRO A 893 13.60 20.13 -10.11
CA PRO A 893 12.29 19.55 -9.82
C PRO A 893 11.10 20.50 -10.12
N PRO A 894 9.89 19.98 -10.36
CA PRO A 894 9.50 18.56 -10.34
C PRO A 894 10.16 17.71 -11.44
N TYR A 895 10.37 16.43 -11.13
CA TYR A 895 10.80 15.40 -12.08
C TYR A 895 9.61 14.57 -12.55
N HIS A 896 9.56 14.25 -13.84
CA HIS A 896 8.60 13.32 -14.44
C HIS A 896 9.36 12.14 -15.06
N VAL A 897 9.05 10.92 -14.63
CA VAL A 897 9.81 9.70 -14.96
C VAL A 897 8.94 8.67 -15.67
N GLU A 898 9.26 8.36 -16.93
CA GLU A 898 8.61 7.30 -17.72
C GLU A 898 9.43 6.00 -17.71
N TYR A 899 8.80 4.88 -17.36
CA TYR A 899 9.44 3.57 -17.36
C TYR A 899 8.52 2.45 -17.87
N GLU A 900 9.11 1.43 -18.51
CA GLU A 900 8.43 0.20 -18.89
C GLU A 900 8.82 -0.97 -17.95
N VAL A 901 7.83 -1.81 -17.61
CA VAL A 901 7.99 -3.05 -16.87
C VAL A 901 7.71 -4.20 -17.83
N LYS A 902 8.76 -4.96 -18.18
CA LYS A 902 8.69 -6.14 -19.04
C LYS A 902 8.75 -7.40 -18.18
N HIS A 903 7.65 -8.16 -18.15
CA HIS A 903 7.60 -9.49 -17.54
C HIS A 903 7.84 -10.56 -18.60
N LYS A 904 8.83 -11.42 -18.36
CA LYS A 904 9.16 -12.58 -19.20
C LYS A 904 9.01 -13.87 -18.38
N PRO A 905 7.88 -14.60 -18.50
CA PRO A 905 7.71 -15.89 -17.84
C PRO A 905 8.66 -16.95 -18.44
N LYS A 906 8.87 -18.05 -17.72
CA LYS A 906 9.70 -19.18 -18.19
C LYS A 906 9.05 -19.98 -19.33
N ALA A 907 7.73 -19.88 -19.49
CA ALA A 907 6.96 -20.41 -20.60
C ALA A 907 5.75 -19.49 -20.87
N GLY A 908 5.33 -19.37 -22.13
CA GLY A 908 4.25 -18.46 -22.55
C GLY A 908 4.75 -17.10 -23.06
N SER A 909 3.80 -16.24 -23.44
CA SER A 909 4.08 -14.87 -23.90
C SER A 909 4.38 -13.94 -22.72
N GLY A 910 5.40 -13.08 -22.86
CA GLY A 910 5.64 -11.98 -21.93
C GLY A 910 4.64 -10.85 -22.05
N SER A 911 4.60 -9.97 -21.05
CA SER A 911 3.76 -8.76 -21.03
C SER A 911 4.60 -7.50 -20.77
N VAL A 912 4.15 -6.36 -21.28
CA VAL A 912 4.81 -5.06 -21.09
C VAL A 912 3.78 -4.07 -20.57
N ALA A 913 4.09 -3.40 -19.46
CA ALA A 913 3.30 -2.29 -18.93
C ALA A 913 4.16 -1.01 -18.95
N ARG A 914 3.60 0.12 -19.37
CA ARG A 914 4.22 1.43 -19.17
C ARG A 914 3.68 2.03 -17.87
N LYS A 915 4.54 2.77 -17.16
CA LYS A 915 4.25 3.45 -15.90
C LYS A 915 4.99 4.79 -15.89
N GLU A 916 4.42 5.75 -15.17
CA GLU A 916 4.95 7.10 -15.00
C GLU A 916 4.76 7.54 -13.53
N PHE A 917 5.59 8.46 -13.04
CA PHE A 917 5.40 9.10 -11.74
C PHE A 917 6.06 10.49 -11.67
N ASP A 918 5.51 11.34 -10.80
CA ASP A 918 6.02 12.69 -10.52
C ASP A 918 6.68 12.76 -9.13
N ALA A 919 7.89 13.34 -9.06
CA ALA A 919 8.68 13.48 -7.84
C ALA A 919 9.14 14.93 -7.59
N ALA A 920 8.90 15.43 -6.37
CA ALA A 920 9.39 16.74 -5.92
C ALA A 920 10.84 16.71 -5.40
N LEU A 921 11.23 15.58 -4.83
CA LEU A 921 12.49 15.40 -4.11
C LEU A 921 13.48 14.61 -4.97
N GLY A 922 14.77 14.75 -4.68
CA GLY A 922 15.84 14.01 -5.37
C GLY A 922 15.90 12.50 -5.08
N LYS A 923 14.81 11.90 -4.57
CA LYS A 923 14.66 10.47 -4.27
C LYS A 923 13.22 10.04 -4.47
N ALA A 924 12.99 8.83 -4.99
CA ALA A 924 11.67 8.21 -5.07
C ALA A 924 11.75 6.69 -4.88
N SER A 925 10.81 6.12 -4.11
CA SER A 925 10.68 4.67 -3.89
C SER A 925 9.70 4.06 -4.89
N ILE A 926 10.09 2.98 -5.57
CA ILE A 926 9.33 2.30 -6.61
C ILE A 926 9.05 0.85 -6.18
N PRO A 927 7.77 0.43 -6.07
CA PRO A 927 7.42 -0.96 -5.76
C PRO A 927 7.60 -1.88 -6.97
N LEU A 928 8.08 -3.09 -6.72
CA LEU A 928 8.30 -4.13 -7.73
C LEU A 928 7.05 -5.01 -7.89
N ASP A 929 6.70 -5.33 -9.13
CA ASP A 929 5.72 -6.37 -9.43
C ASP A 929 6.39 -7.74 -9.25
N THR A 930 5.92 -8.49 -8.25
CA THR A 930 6.34 -9.86 -7.95
C THR A 930 5.19 -10.86 -8.12
N ALA A 931 4.04 -10.44 -8.64
CA ALA A 931 2.79 -11.19 -8.55
C ALA A 931 2.76 -12.48 -9.40
N LYS A 932 3.72 -12.66 -10.31
CA LYS A 932 3.87 -13.84 -11.17
C LYS A 932 5.34 -14.22 -11.31
N ALA A 933 5.66 -15.50 -11.30
CA ALA A 933 7.02 -15.97 -11.56
C ALA A 933 7.55 -15.54 -12.95
N GLY A 934 8.82 -15.14 -13.04
CA GLY A 934 9.45 -14.72 -14.29
C GLY A 934 10.71 -13.87 -14.08
N LEU A 935 11.32 -13.44 -15.19
CA LEU A 935 12.28 -12.33 -15.18
C LEU A 935 11.49 -11.04 -15.39
N TYR A 936 11.67 -10.07 -14.51
CA TYR A 936 11.18 -8.71 -14.71
C TYR A 936 12.34 -7.80 -15.10
N THR A 937 12.10 -6.92 -16.08
CA THR A 937 13.03 -5.91 -16.54
C THR A 937 12.34 -4.54 -16.49
N TYR A 938 12.89 -3.63 -15.70
CA TYR A 938 12.44 -2.26 -15.56
C TYR A 938 13.37 -1.38 -16.39
N THR A 939 12.86 -0.78 -17.47
CA THR A 939 13.63 0.12 -18.33
C THR A 939 13.14 1.56 -18.09
N PHE A 940 13.99 2.40 -17.53
CA PHE A 940 13.73 3.85 -17.42
C PHE A 940 14.11 4.50 -18.74
N SER A 941 13.13 5.04 -19.47
CA SER A 941 13.32 5.51 -20.84
C SER A 941 13.07 7.00 -21.04
N GLY A 942 12.20 7.60 -20.21
CA GLY A 942 11.95 9.03 -20.21
C GLY A 942 12.29 9.62 -18.85
N LEU A 943 13.07 10.70 -18.86
CA LEU A 943 13.31 11.54 -17.69
C LEU A 943 13.12 12.98 -18.15
N SER A 944 12.25 13.69 -17.43
CA SER A 944 11.94 15.10 -17.65
C SER A 944 12.05 15.85 -16.34
N ASP A 945 12.29 17.15 -16.41
CA ASP A 945 12.18 18.05 -15.27
C ASP A 945 11.47 19.35 -15.68
N ASN A 946 11.41 20.36 -14.80
CA ASN A 946 10.74 21.62 -15.07
C ASN A 946 11.37 22.44 -16.23
N LEU A 947 12.55 22.05 -16.72
CA LEU A 947 13.29 22.73 -17.78
C LEU A 947 13.49 21.86 -19.04
N TYR A 948 13.56 20.52 -18.88
CA TYR A 948 13.90 19.57 -19.92
C TYR A 948 12.79 18.53 -20.16
N ASN A 949 12.29 18.45 -21.40
CA ASN A 949 11.34 17.42 -21.83
C ASN A 949 12.03 16.13 -22.30
N SER A 950 11.44 14.95 -22.03
CA SER A 950 12.00 13.60 -22.28
C SER A 950 12.35 13.23 -23.74
N LYS A 951 12.17 14.13 -24.72
CA LYS A 951 12.26 13.86 -26.17
C LYS A 951 13.69 13.61 -26.71
N GLN A 952 14.73 13.79 -25.90
CA GLN A 952 16.10 13.43 -26.27
C GLN A 952 16.54 12.25 -25.42
N SER A 953 16.86 11.13 -26.07
CA SER A 953 17.16 9.86 -25.41
C SER A 953 18.38 9.97 -24.48
N SER A 954 18.11 10.04 -23.18
CA SER A 954 19.01 9.46 -22.18
C SER A 954 19.29 7.99 -22.54
N GLN A 955 20.46 7.47 -22.16
CA GLN A 955 20.64 6.02 -22.22
C GLN A 955 19.69 5.37 -21.21
N PRO A 956 18.92 4.33 -21.58
CA PRO A 956 17.93 3.76 -20.70
C PRO A 956 18.59 3.02 -19.54
N LEU A 957 18.24 3.38 -18.32
CA LEU A 957 18.70 2.68 -17.12
C LEU A 957 17.86 1.41 -16.91
N ILE A 958 18.50 0.26 -16.72
CA ILE A 958 17.85 -1.05 -16.68
C ILE A 958 18.07 -1.72 -15.32
N LEU A 959 16.98 -2.12 -14.67
CA LEU A 959 17.00 -3.02 -13.51
C LEU A 959 16.37 -4.37 -13.88
N GLU A 960 17.08 -5.47 -13.68
CA GLU A 960 16.54 -6.83 -13.80
C GLU A 960 16.38 -7.50 -12.45
N GLN A 961 15.29 -8.27 -12.27
CA GLN A 961 15.05 -9.11 -11.08
C GLN A 961 14.40 -10.44 -11.48
N THR A 962 14.88 -11.55 -10.92
CA THR A 962 14.18 -12.84 -11.05
C THR A 962 13.17 -13.02 -9.92
N VAL A 963 11.91 -13.22 -10.28
CA VAL A 963 10.84 -13.62 -9.37
C VAL A 963 10.66 -15.13 -9.49
N ASN A 964 11.01 -15.85 -8.42
CA ASN A 964 11.03 -17.31 -8.39
C ASN A 964 9.64 -17.89 -8.09
N PRO A 965 9.17 -18.91 -8.84
CA PRO A 965 7.88 -19.53 -8.59
C PRO A 965 7.86 -20.20 -7.22
N LYS A 966 6.69 -20.18 -6.56
CA LYS A 966 6.51 -20.93 -5.31
C LYS A 966 6.68 -22.43 -5.56
N PRO A 967 7.36 -23.18 -4.67
CA PRO A 967 7.55 -24.61 -4.87
C PRO A 967 6.23 -25.37 -4.68
N PHE A 968 6.06 -26.44 -5.44
CA PHE A 968 4.85 -27.26 -5.45
C PHE A 968 5.16 -28.70 -5.01
N ALA A 969 4.17 -29.36 -4.42
CA ALA A 969 4.25 -30.76 -4.06
C ALA A 969 2.90 -31.46 -4.21
N SER A 970 2.91 -32.70 -4.67
CA SER A 970 1.72 -33.53 -4.82
C SER A 970 2.00 -35.00 -4.49
N PHE A 971 0.97 -35.72 -4.05
CA PHE A 971 1.02 -37.18 -3.99
C PHE A 971 0.98 -37.76 -5.40
N VAL A 972 1.77 -38.80 -5.66
CA VAL A 972 1.78 -39.48 -6.97
C VAL A 972 0.48 -40.28 -7.19
N LYS A 973 -0.20 -40.67 -6.11
CA LYS A 973 -1.50 -41.38 -6.11
C LYS A 973 -2.46 -40.74 -5.08
N PRO A 974 -3.06 -39.57 -5.38
CA PRO A 974 -4.05 -38.96 -4.49
C PRO A 974 -5.28 -39.87 -4.37
N GLY A 975 -5.91 -39.88 -3.20
CA GLY A 975 -7.07 -40.72 -2.88
C GLY A 975 -6.76 -42.19 -2.56
N GLN A 976 -5.50 -42.65 -2.68
CA GLN A 976 -5.14 -44.01 -2.27
C GLN A 976 -5.26 -44.18 -0.75
N THR A 977 -5.77 -45.34 -0.31
CA THR A 977 -5.70 -45.81 1.08
C THR A 977 -4.53 -46.78 1.26
N PHE A 978 -3.69 -46.53 2.26
CA PHE A 978 -2.61 -47.42 2.71
C PHE A 978 -3.07 -48.13 4.00
N LYS A 979 -2.72 -49.41 4.16
CA LYS A 979 -3.06 -50.21 5.36
C LYS A 979 -1.82 -50.40 6.22
N MET A 980 -1.89 -50.07 7.51
CA MET A 980 -0.74 -50.22 8.41
C MET A 980 -1.16 -50.90 9.72
N CYS A 981 -0.28 -51.75 10.25
CA CYS A 981 -0.44 -52.34 11.59
C CYS A 981 0.28 -51.50 12.64
N MET A 982 -0.27 -51.38 13.85
CA MET A 982 0.41 -50.68 14.94
C MET A 982 1.64 -51.45 15.48
N SER A 983 1.61 -52.79 15.48
CA SER A 983 2.69 -53.69 15.97
C SER A 983 4.00 -53.58 15.17
N GLU A 984 5.13 -53.38 15.86
CA GLU A 984 6.43 -53.02 15.28
C GLU A 984 6.98 -54.02 14.24
N HIS A 985 6.61 -55.29 14.33
CA HIS A 985 7.14 -56.37 13.48
C HIS A 985 6.61 -56.37 12.04
N SER A 986 5.76 -55.41 11.63
CA SER A 986 5.29 -55.25 10.25
C SER A 986 6.23 -54.37 9.40
N PRO A 987 6.47 -54.68 8.11
CA PRO A 987 7.22 -53.81 7.22
C PRO A 987 6.52 -52.45 7.05
N GLN A 988 7.30 -51.38 6.85
CA GLN A 988 6.79 -50.01 6.77
C GLN A 988 6.50 -49.60 5.32
N GLU A 989 5.21 -49.47 4.97
CA GLU A 989 4.81 -48.88 3.70
C GLU A 989 5.27 -47.40 3.59
N SER A 990 5.46 -46.92 2.36
CA SER A 990 5.91 -45.55 2.09
C SER A 990 5.06 -44.85 1.03
N ILE A 991 4.85 -43.54 1.20
CA ILE A 991 3.90 -42.75 0.42
C ILE A 991 4.66 -41.89 -0.61
N PRO A 992 4.54 -42.15 -1.92
CA PRO A 992 5.29 -41.42 -2.94
C PRO A 992 4.72 -40.02 -3.20
N ILE A 993 5.60 -39.01 -3.14
CA ILE A 993 5.35 -37.62 -3.51
C ILE A 993 6.28 -37.15 -4.65
N ARG A 994 5.79 -36.18 -5.42
CA ARG A 994 6.54 -35.41 -6.42
C ARG A 994 6.68 -33.97 -5.94
N LEU A 995 7.84 -33.37 -6.17
CA LEU A 995 8.25 -32.03 -5.76
C LEU A 995 8.73 -31.23 -6.96
N GLU A 996 8.36 -29.95 -7.03
CA GLU A 996 8.73 -29.04 -8.12
C GLU A 996 9.24 -27.71 -7.53
N GLY A 997 10.43 -27.28 -7.95
CA GLY A 997 11.20 -26.17 -7.38
C GLY A 997 12.70 -26.49 -7.43
N LYS A 998 13.52 -25.88 -6.56
CA LYS A 998 14.96 -26.20 -6.45
C LYS A 998 15.27 -26.99 -5.17
N ALA A 999 15.76 -28.21 -5.31
CA ALA A 999 16.28 -29.02 -4.20
C ALA A 999 17.54 -28.39 -3.54
N PRO A 1000 17.83 -28.67 -2.25
CA PRO A 1000 17.02 -29.47 -1.32
C PRO A 1000 15.72 -28.79 -0.89
N PHE A 1001 14.68 -29.61 -0.69
CA PHE A 1001 13.36 -29.19 -0.20
C PHE A 1001 13.19 -29.44 1.31
N TYR A 1002 12.23 -28.73 1.90
CA TYR A 1002 11.69 -28.94 3.25
C TYR A 1002 10.17 -29.06 3.13
N VAL A 1003 9.58 -30.12 3.69
CA VAL A 1003 8.14 -30.42 3.57
C VAL A 1003 7.51 -30.59 4.96
N GLU A 1004 6.35 -29.96 5.17
CA GLU A 1004 5.49 -30.24 6.33
C GLU A 1004 4.23 -30.98 5.86
N VAL A 1005 3.95 -32.11 6.50
CA VAL A 1005 2.82 -32.99 6.25
C VAL A 1005 1.88 -32.91 7.43
N GLU A 1006 0.60 -32.66 7.16
CA GLU A 1006 -0.49 -32.62 8.13
C GLU A 1006 -1.19 -33.98 8.15
N ILE A 1007 -1.32 -34.55 9.35
CA ILE A 1007 -1.95 -35.84 9.61
C ILE A 1007 -3.17 -35.57 10.48
N LYS A 1008 -4.37 -35.65 9.89
CA LYS A 1008 -5.64 -35.40 10.57
C LYS A 1008 -6.36 -36.72 10.86
N PRO A 1009 -6.56 -37.12 12.13
CA PRO A 1009 -7.41 -38.26 12.47
C PRO A 1009 -8.85 -38.01 12.05
N HIS A 1010 -9.56 -39.04 11.57
CA HIS A 1010 -10.98 -38.91 11.18
C HIS A 1010 -11.89 -38.55 12.37
N SER A 1011 -11.49 -38.95 13.59
CA SER A 1011 -12.19 -38.71 14.86
C SER A 1011 -11.62 -37.57 15.71
N GLY A 1012 -10.65 -36.79 15.20
CA GLY A 1012 -9.90 -35.81 15.99
C GLY A 1012 -9.83 -34.42 15.35
N ASN A 1013 -10.04 -33.37 16.17
CA ASN A 1013 -10.01 -31.98 15.71
C ASN A 1013 -8.58 -31.40 15.58
N LEU A 1014 -7.61 -31.94 16.34
CA LEU A 1014 -6.21 -31.50 16.31
C LEU A 1014 -5.41 -32.34 15.28
N PRO A 1015 -4.85 -31.73 14.22
CA PRO A 1015 -3.97 -32.42 13.29
C PRO A 1015 -2.52 -32.44 13.83
N GLU A 1016 -1.83 -33.55 13.61
CA GLU A 1016 -0.39 -33.68 13.91
C GLU A 1016 0.44 -33.27 12.69
N ILE A 1017 1.65 -32.72 12.92
CA ILE A 1017 2.49 -32.15 11.86
C ILE A 1017 3.83 -32.87 11.83
N PHE A 1018 4.06 -33.65 10.77
CA PHE A 1018 5.34 -34.30 10.50
C PHE A 1018 6.20 -33.42 9.58
N ARG A 1019 7.50 -33.31 9.87
CA ARG A 1019 8.44 -32.39 9.19
C ARG A 1019 9.58 -33.17 8.57
N ILE A 1020 9.86 -32.91 7.30
CA ILE A 1020 10.85 -33.63 6.50
C ILE A 1020 11.87 -32.62 5.94
N PRO A 1021 13.06 -32.49 6.55
CA PRO A 1021 14.13 -31.63 6.07
C PRO A 1021 15.00 -32.30 5.00
N ASN A 1022 15.71 -31.49 4.23
CA ASN A 1022 16.75 -31.87 3.26
C ASN A 1022 16.39 -33.00 2.28
N ILE A 1023 15.29 -32.83 1.54
CA ILE A 1023 14.93 -33.73 0.43
C ILE A 1023 15.68 -33.27 -0.83
N GLU A 1024 16.71 -33.99 -1.24
CA GLU A 1024 17.58 -33.62 -2.37
C GLU A 1024 17.00 -33.96 -3.77
N THR A 1025 15.88 -34.70 -3.82
CA THR A 1025 15.29 -35.25 -5.06
C THR A 1025 13.88 -34.74 -5.33
N ASN A 1026 13.54 -34.53 -6.61
CA ASN A 1026 12.18 -34.13 -7.04
C ASN A 1026 11.13 -35.24 -6.88
N ASN A 1027 11.53 -36.47 -6.55
CA ASN A 1027 10.64 -37.55 -6.15
C ASN A 1027 11.11 -38.07 -4.78
N TYR A 1028 10.18 -38.31 -3.86
CA TYR A 1028 10.50 -38.77 -2.50
C TYR A 1028 9.43 -39.72 -1.97
N ALA A 1029 9.81 -40.66 -1.11
CA ALA A 1029 8.90 -41.63 -0.49
C ALA A 1029 8.82 -41.34 1.01
N ILE A 1030 7.68 -40.78 1.45
CA ILE A 1030 7.47 -40.44 2.86
C ILE A 1030 7.33 -41.74 3.67
N GLN A 1031 8.19 -41.91 4.67
CA GLN A 1031 8.02 -42.87 5.75
C GLN A 1031 7.58 -42.11 7.01
N ILE A 1032 6.38 -42.40 7.51
CA ILE A 1032 5.83 -41.73 8.70
C ILE A 1032 6.14 -42.59 9.94
N PRO A 1033 6.82 -42.06 10.97
CA PRO A 1033 7.02 -42.76 12.23
C PRO A 1033 5.68 -42.99 12.96
N ARG A 1034 5.49 -44.20 13.50
CA ARG A 1034 4.22 -44.67 14.07
C ARG A 1034 3.66 -43.78 15.19
N GLN A 1035 4.53 -43.07 15.91
CA GLN A 1035 4.17 -42.09 16.95
C GLN A 1035 3.29 -40.93 16.47
N TYR A 1036 3.29 -40.63 15.16
CA TYR A 1036 2.45 -39.60 14.52
C TYR A 1036 1.14 -40.18 13.93
N LEU A 1037 0.89 -41.49 14.12
CA LEU A 1037 -0.29 -42.18 13.62
C LEU A 1037 -1.18 -42.61 14.79
N ARG A 1038 -2.49 -42.63 14.54
CA ARG A 1038 -3.54 -42.97 15.52
C ARG A 1038 -4.44 -44.04 14.93
N LEU A 1039 -5.00 -44.90 15.78
CA LEU A 1039 -5.86 -46.01 15.38
C LEU A 1039 -7.09 -45.51 14.59
N GLY A 1040 -7.46 -46.29 13.55
CA GLY A 1040 -8.55 -45.97 12.65
C GLY A 1040 -8.11 -45.24 11.37
N GLY A 1041 -9.04 -44.51 10.78
CA GLY A 1041 -8.82 -43.76 9.54
C GLY A 1041 -8.19 -42.39 9.80
N GLN A 1042 -7.18 -42.05 9.00
CA GLN A 1042 -6.50 -40.76 9.03
C GLN A 1042 -6.36 -40.19 7.61
N GLN A 1043 -6.41 -38.86 7.51
CA GLN A 1043 -6.22 -38.11 6.27
C GLN A 1043 -4.87 -37.41 6.30
N ILE A 1044 -4.09 -37.56 5.23
CA ILE A 1044 -2.74 -37.02 5.12
C ILE A 1044 -2.67 -36.03 3.97
N ARG A 1045 -2.14 -34.85 4.26
CA ARG A 1045 -2.18 -33.66 3.41
C ARG A 1045 -0.83 -32.96 3.43
N ILE A 1046 -0.34 -32.50 2.27
CA ILE A 1046 0.87 -31.67 2.23
C ILE A 1046 0.49 -30.24 2.61
N ARG A 1047 1.01 -29.76 3.76
CA ARG A 1047 0.63 -28.50 4.38
C ARG A 1047 1.48 -27.33 3.90
N LYS A 1048 2.80 -27.54 3.86
CA LYS A 1048 3.79 -26.53 3.46
C LYS A 1048 4.96 -27.19 2.73
N VAL A 1049 5.47 -26.47 1.73
CA VAL A 1049 6.69 -26.81 0.97
C VAL A 1049 7.60 -25.59 1.02
N ARG A 1050 8.90 -25.81 1.16
CA ARG A 1050 9.95 -24.79 0.98
C ARG A 1050 11.10 -25.36 0.15
N ASP A 1051 11.71 -24.55 -0.69
CA ASP A 1051 12.85 -24.95 -1.54
C ASP A 1051 14.18 -24.31 -1.11
N ALA A 1052 15.25 -24.63 -1.84
CA ALA A 1052 16.61 -24.14 -1.58
C ALA A 1052 16.82 -22.64 -1.92
N ARG A 1053 15.86 -21.98 -2.57
CA ARG A 1053 15.87 -20.50 -2.72
C ARG A 1053 15.22 -19.80 -1.54
N GLY A 1054 14.59 -20.55 -0.62
CA GLY A 1054 13.83 -20.02 0.51
C GLY A 1054 12.35 -19.84 0.22
N CYS A 1055 11.93 -19.95 -1.04
CA CYS A 1055 10.53 -19.79 -1.46
C CYS A 1055 9.65 -20.83 -0.78
N GLN A 1056 8.47 -20.42 -0.32
CA GLN A 1056 7.55 -21.27 0.42
C GLN A 1056 6.12 -21.21 -0.15
N GLN A 1057 5.46 -22.36 -0.17
CA GLN A 1057 4.03 -22.49 -0.44
C GLN A 1057 3.34 -23.10 0.77
N LYS A 1058 2.20 -22.52 1.17
CA LYS A 1058 1.23 -23.14 2.09
C LYS A 1058 0.02 -23.59 1.26
N THR A 1059 -0.54 -24.75 1.60
CA THR A 1059 -1.69 -25.30 0.86
C THR A 1059 -2.94 -25.19 1.72
N GLU A 1060 -3.70 -24.12 1.55
CA GLU A 1060 -4.91 -23.81 2.34
C GLU A 1060 -6.16 -24.28 1.58
N GLY A 1061 -6.85 -25.33 2.09
CA GLY A 1061 -7.97 -25.99 1.40
C GLY A 1061 -7.59 -26.74 0.10
N GLY A 1062 -8.50 -27.56 -0.43
CA GLY A 1062 -8.46 -28.11 -1.81
C GLY A 1062 -7.36 -29.12 -2.22
N GLY A 1063 -6.16 -29.05 -1.67
CA GLY A 1063 -5.04 -29.94 -2.03
C GLY A 1063 -5.33 -31.42 -1.82
N GLY A 1064 -4.79 -32.27 -2.71
CA GLY A 1064 -5.02 -33.72 -2.71
C GLY A 1064 -4.61 -34.41 -1.40
N VAL A 1065 -5.38 -35.43 -1.02
CA VAL A 1065 -5.26 -36.17 0.24
C VAL A 1065 -4.88 -37.63 -0.02
N VAL A 1066 -4.15 -38.24 0.89
CA VAL A 1066 -3.93 -39.69 0.98
C VAL A 1066 -4.57 -40.20 2.28
N HIS A 1067 -5.10 -41.42 2.27
CA HIS A 1067 -5.69 -42.05 3.45
C HIS A 1067 -4.72 -43.07 4.04
N ILE A 1068 -4.57 -43.08 5.37
CA ILE A 1068 -4.01 -44.23 6.10
C ILE A 1068 -5.14 -44.83 6.92
N GLN A 1069 -5.25 -46.15 6.90
CA GLN A 1069 -6.01 -46.92 7.87
C GLN A 1069 -5.03 -47.66 8.77
N LEU A 1070 -4.84 -47.15 10.00
CA LEU A 1070 -4.02 -47.81 11.01
C LEU A 1070 -4.90 -48.79 11.79
N TYR A 1071 -4.61 -50.09 11.66
CA TYR A 1071 -5.26 -51.14 12.41
C TYR A 1071 -4.49 -51.44 13.70
N GLU A 1072 -5.24 -51.66 14.77
CA GLU A 1072 -4.71 -52.29 15.97
C GLU A 1072 -4.40 -53.76 15.66
N ALA A 1073 -3.32 -54.31 16.24
CA ALA A 1073 -3.07 -55.74 16.12
C ALA A 1073 -4.09 -56.51 16.97
N PRO A 1074 -4.58 -57.68 16.52
CA PRO A 1074 -5.58 -58.42 17.26
C PRO A 1074 -5.00 -58.87 18.60
N SER A 1075 -5.74 -58.61 19.66
CA SER A 1075 -5.29 -58.79 21.04
C SER A 1075 -6.14 -59.84 21.73
N ILE A 1076 -5.46 -60.73 22.48
CA ILE A 1076 -6.11 -61.76 23.28
C ILE A 1076 -5.93 -61.41 24.76
N TYR A 1077 -7.05 -61.20 25.43
CA TYR A 1077 -7.08 -60.90 26.86
C TYR A 1077 -7.64 -62.10 27.61
N PRO A 1078 -6.99 -62.58 28.69
CA PRO A 1078 -7.67 -63.51 29.58
C PRO A 1078 -8.86 -62.77 30.21
N LEU A 1079 -10.06 -63.35 30.09
CA LEU A 1079 -11.31 -62.76 30.61
C LEU A 1079 -11.20 -62.49 32.12
N GLU A 1080 -10.42 -63.31 32.80
CA GLU A 1080 -10.08 -63.18 34.21
C GLU A 1080 -8.56 -63.08 34.34
N GLN A 1081 -8.04 -62.02 34.94
CA GLN A 1081 -6.58 -61.77 34.96
C GLN A 1081 -5.81 -62.70 35.90
N ARG A 1082 -6.45 -63.25 36.93
CA ARG A 1082 -5.86 -64.21 37.89
C ARG A 1082 -5.04 -65.29 37.18
N SER A 1083 -3.77 -65.43 37.55
CA SER A 1083 -3.01 -66.67 37.30
C SER A 1083 -3.80 -67.85 37.84
N ASP A 1084 -4.33 -67.66 39.05
CA ASP A 1084 -4.90 -68.67 39.94
C ASP A 1084 -6.43 -68.75 39.81
N TYR A 1085 -6.90 -69.74 39.05
CA TYR A 1085 -8.30 -70.17 39.00
C TYR A 1085 -8.63 -71.12 40.16
N CYS A 1086 -9.87 -71.55 40.29
CA CYS A 1086 -10.31 -72.61 41.18
C CYS A 1086 -10.95 -73.77 40.37
N VAL A 1087 -10.99 -74.99 40.91
CA VAL A 1087 -11.53 -76.17 40.21
C VAL A 1087 -13.01 -75.96 39.85
N GLY A 1088 -13.40 -76.30 38.61
CA GLY A 1088 -14.76 -76.12 38.07
C GLY A 1088 -15.04 -74.75 37.46
N GLU A 1089 -14.09 -73.82 37.52
CA GLU A 1089 -14.19 -72.53 36.84
C GLU A 1089 -13.79 -72.61 35.36
N ARG A 1090 -13.96 -71.52 34.61
CA ARG A 1090 -13.79 -71.51 33.15
C ARG A 1090 -12.68 -70.55 32.75
N ILE A 1091 -11.59 -71.09 32.21
CA ILE A 1091 -10.55 -70.27 31.59
C ILE A 1091 -11.09 -69.78 30.24
N ALA A 1092 -11.53 -68.53 30.21
CA ALA A 1092 -11.97 -67.85 29.00
C ALA A 1092 -11.00 -66.74 28.63
N TYR A 1093 -10.88 -66.50 27.32
CA TYR A 1093 -10.15 -65.40 26.73
C TYR A 1093 -11.06 -64.64 25.76
N THR A 1094 -11.07 -63.32 25.86
CA THR A 1094 -11.71 -62.45 24.89
C THR A 1094 -10.72 -62.15 23.78
N LEU A 1095 -11.13 -62.42 22.54
CA LEU A 1095 -10.37 -62.11 21.34
C LEU A 1095 -10.89 -60.79 20.77
N SER A 1096 -10.01 -59.78 20.70
CA SER A 1096 -10.30 -58.47 20.13
C SER A 1096 -9.72 -58.36 18.72
N GLY A 1097 -10.51 -57.84 17.79
CA GLY A 1097 -10.26 -57.87 16.35
C GLY A 1097 -11.48 -58.39 15.58
N THR A 1098 -11.30 -58.80 14.33
CA THR A 1098 -12.40 -59.22 13.44
C THR A 1098 -12.42 -60.73 13.24
N PRO A 1099 -13.44 -61.47 13.72
CA PRO A 1099 -13.53 -62.91 13.52
C PRO A 1099 -13.62 -63.28 12.03
N PRO A 1100 -13.14 -64.47 11.63
CA PRO A 1100 -12.59 -65.53 12.47
C PRO A 1100 -11.16 -65.25 12.96
N PHE A 1101 -10.85 -65.78 14.15
CA PHE A 1101 -9.52 -65.72 14.77
C PHE A 1101 -8.83 -67.09 14.71
N GLU A 1102 -7.50 -67.08 14.68
CA GLU A 1102 -6.66 -68.27 14.87
C GLU A 1102 -5.74 -68.07 16.07
N VAL A 1103 -5.78 -69.01 17.03
CA VAL A 1103 -5.12 -68.94 18.35
C VAL A 1103 -4.21 -70.15 18.52
N HIS A 1104 -2.94 -69.90 18.87
CA HIS A 1104 -1.93 -70.94 19.08
C HIS A 1104 -1.57 -71.00 20.58
N TYR A 1105 -1.68 -72.17 21.20
CA TYR A 1105 -1.55 -72.33 22.66
C TYR A 1105 -0.90 -73.66 23.06
N GLU A 1106 -0.65 -73.82 24.35
CA GLU A 1106 0.00 -74.98 24.97
C GLU A 1106 -0.67 -75.34 26.30
N PHE A 1107 -0.87 -76.64 26.56
CA PHE A 1107 -1.37 -77.14 27.86
C PHE A 1107 -0.52 -78.31 28.32
N SER A 1108 -0.01 -78.27 29.56
CA SER A 1108 0.83 -79.32 30.15
C SER A 1108 1.94 -79.84 29.20
N GLY A 1109 2.62 -78.93 28.48
CA GLY A 1109 3.74 -79.24 27.57
C GLY A 1109 3.37 -79.74 26.16
N LYS A 1110 2.14 -79.49 25.67
CA LYS A 1110 1.70 -79.86 24.31
C LYS A 1110 1.18 -78.66 23.52
N GLN A 1111 1.83 -78.35 22.39
CA GLN A 1111 1.41 -77.30 21.45
C GLN A 1111 0.12 -77.68 20.69
N MET A 1112 -0.81 -76.74 20.60
CA MET A 1112 -2.15 -76.87 20.04
C MET A 1112 -2.52 -75.62 19.23
N LYS A 1113 -3.56 -75.72 18.39
CA LYS A 1113 -4.16 -74.58 17.69
C LYS A 1113 -5.67 -74.69 17.66
N ALA A 1114 -6.36 -73.58 17.89
CA ALA A 1114 -7.81 -73.47 17.80
C ALA A 1114 -8.21 -72.34 16.85
N LYS A 1115 -9.33 -72.52 16.14
CA LYS A 1115 -9.99 -71.46 15.36
C LYS A 1115 -11.23 -71.03 16.10
N SER A 1116 -11.37 -69.73 16.35
CA SER A 1116 -12.54 -69.16 17.00
C SER A 1116 -13.36 -68.38 15.99
N GLN A 1117 -14.59 -68.84 15.73
CA GLN A 1117 -15.54 -68.13 14.87
C GLN A 1117 -16.14 -66.90 15.57
N THR A 1118 -15.96 -66.78 16.88
CA THR A 1118 -16.43 -65.66 17.71
C THR A 1118 -15.28 -65.02 18.47
N THR A 1119 -15.56 -63.89 19.13
CA THR A 1119 -14.64 -63.16 20.02
C THR A 1119 -14.42 -63.84 21.39
N ASN A 1120 -14.89 -65.09 21.60
CA ASN A 1120 -14.84 -65.75 22.91
C ASN A 1120 -14.23 -67.16 22.81
N PHE A 1121 -13.00 -67.30 23.30
CA PHE A 1121 -12.30 -68.58 23.42
C PHE A 1121 -12.42 -69.09 24.87
N ARG A 1122 -13.43 -69.94 25.13
CA ARG A 1122 -13.74 -70.48 26.48
C ARG A 1122 -13.41 -71.97 26.58
N ARG A 1123 -12.77 -72.37 27.68
CA ARG A 1123 -12.53 -73.77 28.09
C ARG A 1123 -12.80 -73.96 29.59
N ILE A 1124 -13.25 -75.13 30.03
CA ILE A 1124 -13.46 -75.42 31.47
C ILE A 1124 -12.21 -76.03 32.14
N ALA A 1125 -11.91 -75.59 33.36
CA ALA A 1125 -10.85 -76.10 34.23
C ALA A 1125 -11.36 -77.33 35.03
N GLU A 1126 -11.21 -78.51 34.43
CA GLU A 1126 -11.59 -79.80 35.03
C GLU A 1126 -10.64 -80.24 36.16
N SER A 1127 -9.35 -79.93 36.04
CA SER A 1127 -8.30 -80.41 36.94
C SER A 1127 -7.17 -79.38 37.10
N PRO A 1128 -6.38 -79.42 38.19
CA PRO A 1128 -5.29 -78.47 38.40
C PRO A 1128 -4.08 -78.73 37.49
N GLY A 1129 -3.53 -77.67 36.89
CA GLY A 1129 -2.37 -77.71 35.99
C GLY A 1129 -2.18 -76.41 35.21
N ASP A 1130 -1.12 -76.33 34.39
CA ASP A 1130 -0.69 -75.09 33.72
C ASP A 1130 -1.05 -74.99 32.22
N PHE A 1131 -1.47 -73.79 31.79
CA PHE A 1131 -1.96 -73.46 30.44
C PHE A 1131 -1.38 -72.15 29.90
N THR A 1132 -0.84 -72.11 28.67
CA THR A 1132 -0.12 -70.97 28.06
C THR A 1132 -0.60 -70.62 26.63
N ILE A 1133 -0.67 -69.35 26.22
CA ILE A 1133 -0.98 -68.94 24.81
C ILE A 1133 0.18 -68.18 24.14
N ASN A 1134 0.47 -68.49 22.87
CA ASN A 1134 1.70 -68.10 22.14
C ASN A 1134 1.50 -67.11 20.96
N SER A 1135 0.41 -67.15 20.18
CA SER A 1135 0.13 -66.11 19.16
C SER A 1135 -1.33 -66.06 18.69
N ILE A 1136 -1.75 -64.91 18.17
CA ILE A 1136 -3.09 -64.67 17.58
C ILE A 1136 -3.01 -63.86 16.27
N SER A 1137 -3.97 -64.12 15.37
CA SER A 1137 -4.26 -63.30 14.19
C SER A 1137 -5.76 -63.27 13.88
N ASP A 1138 -6.24 -62.19 13.25
CA ASP A 1138 -7.63 -61.99 12.82
C ASP A 1138 -7.72 -61.69 11.32
N LYS A 1139 -8.92 -61.78 10.74
CA LYS A 1139 -9.12 -61.61 9.28
C LYS A 1139 -9.30 -60.15 8.85
N GLY A 1140 -9.63 -59.23 9.75
CA GLY A 1140 -9.95 -57.84 9.40
C GLY A 1140 -8.75 -56.92 9.34
N SER A 1141 -7.79 -57.08 10.26
CA SER A 1141 -6.55 -56.29 10.27
C SER A 1141 -5.44 -56.88 9.39
N GLU A 1142 -5.44 -58.20 9.21
CA GLU A 1142 -4.32 -59.01 8.66
C GLU A 1142 -3.01 -58.90 9.49
N CYS A 1143 -3.06 -58.24 10.65
CA CYS A 1143 -1.95 -58.10 11.59
C CYS A 1143 -1.80 -59.37 12.46
N ARG A 1144 -0.55 -59.72 12.80
CA ARG A 1144 -0.23 -60.84 13.68
C ARG A 1144 0.35 -60.34 15.00
N ALA A 1145 -0.16 -60.84 16.12
CA ALA A 1145 0.36 -60.56 17.45
C ALA A 1145 1.03 -61.80 18.06
N ALA A 1146 2.27 -61.63 18.55
CA ALA A 1146 2.92 -62.58 19.44
C ALA A 1146 2.47 -62.31 20.88
N VAL A 1147 2.28 -63.35 21.68
CA VAL A 1147 1.72 -63.25 23.04
C VAL A 1147 2.33 -64.33 23.94
N ASN A 1148 2.29 -64.16 25.26
CA ASN A 1148 2.69 -65.18 26.23
C ASN A 1148 1.80 -65.05 27.48
N LEU A 1149 0.89 -66.00 27.72
CA LEU A 1149 -0.17 -65.89 28.75
C LEU A 1149 -0.40 -67.21 29.50
N THR A 1150 0.20 -67.37 30.69
CA THR A 1150 0.16 -68.62 31.50
C THR A 1150 -0.79 -68.57 32.73
N LYS A 1151 -1.47 -69.69 33.07
CA LYS A 1151 -2.51 -69.83 34.14
C LYS A 1151 -2.41 -71.18 34.92
N THR A 1152 -2.93 -71.23 36.17
CA THR A 1152 -2.85 -72.30 37.21
C THR A 1152 -4.16 -72.38 38.08
N ILE A 1153 -4.46 -73.39 38.94
CA ILE A 1153 -5.84 -73.73 39.47
C ILE A 1153 -5.92 -74.31 40.96
N HIS A 1154 -6.95 -73.97 41.80
CA HIS A 1154 -7.04 -74.03 43.33
C HIS A 1154 -8.45 -74.31 44.06
N PRO A 1155 -8.65 -74.22 45.44
CA PRO A 1155 -9.90 -74.52 46.26
C PRO A 1155 -10.45 -73.47 47.35
N MET A 1156 -11.61 -73.68 48.08
CA MET A 1156 -12.64 -72.65 48.65
C MET A 1156 -12.96 -72.46 50.24
N PRO A 1157 -13.67 -71.37 50.76
CA PRO A 1157 -13.82 -70.89 52.23
C PRO A 1157 -15.23 -70.43 52.90
N SER A 1158 -15.33 -69.83 54.18
CA SER A 1158 -16.62 -69.51 54.98
C SER A 1158 -16.70 -68.40 56.18
N VAL A 1159 -17.87 -67.73 56.56
CA VAL A 1159 -18.04 -66.45 57.43
C VAL A 1159 -19.28 -66.22 58.40
N ARG A 1160 -19.28 -65.25 59.39
CA ARG A 1160 -20.43 -64.66 60.19
C ARG A 1160 -20.35 -63.11 60.59
N ILE A 1161 -21.41 -62.48 61.17
CA ILE A 1161 -21.53 -61.03 61.61
C ILE A 1161 -22.41 -60.81 62.88
N SER A 1162 -22.07 -59.79 63.70
CA SER A 1162 -22.88 -59.18 64.79
C SER A 1162 -23.52 -60.14 65.80
N LYS A 1163 -23.03 -61.38 65.91
CA LYS A 1163 -23.75 -62.49 66.58
C LYS A 1163 -25.20 -62.67 66.03
N GLY A 1164 -25.48 -62.16 64.82
CA GLY A 1164 -26.75 -62.22 64.07
C GLY A 1164 -27.78 -61.08 64.28
N ARG A 1165 -27.42 -59.77 64.31
CA ARG A 1165 -28.32 -58.62 64.72
C ARG A 1165 -28.10 -57.28 63.88
N VAL A 1166 -28.70 -56.10 64.21
CA VAL A 1166 -28.97 -54.92 63.27
C VAL A 1166 -28.86 -53.45 63.86
N ILE A 1167 -28.70 -52.37 63.04
CA ILE A 1167 -28.57 -50.88 63.36
C ILE A 1167 -29.07 -49.89 62.22
N GLN A 1168 -28.99 -48.52 62.38
CA GLN A 1168 -29.15 -47.42 61.35
C GLN A 1168 -28.69 -45.97 61.82
N VAL A 1169 -28.14 -45.11 60.91
CA VAL A 1169 -27.93 -43.60 60.98
C VAL A 1169 -27.90 -42.94 59.54
N ASP A 1170 -28.03 -41.59 59.37
CA ASP A 1170 -28.00 -40.78 58.10
C ASP A 1170 -27.33 -39.33 58.25
N ILE A 1171 -26.65 -38.69 57.22
CA ILE A 1171 -25.81 -37.39 57.35
C ILE A 1171 -25.75 -36.32 56.15
N HIS A 1172 -24.66 -35.49 56.01
CA HIS A 1172 -24.24 -34.48 54.96
C HIS A 1172 -22.96 -34.94 54.19
N GLU A 1173 -22.15 -34.09 53.52
CA GLU A 1173 -20.82 -34.44 52.95
C GLU A 1173 -19.73 -34.69 54.08
N GLY A 1174 -19.97 -35.60 55.07
CA GLY A 1174 -19.02 -36.19 56.07
C GLY A 1174 -19.52 -36.66 57.50
N SER A 1175 -18.81 -37.61 58.19
CA SER A 1175 -18.88 -38.12 59.63
C SER A 1175 -19.55 -39.50 59.98
N GLU A 1176 -19.03 -40.27 60.97
CA GLU A 1176 -19.16 -41.78 61.03
C GLU A 1176 -19.46 -42.58 62.36
N VAL A 1177 -19.96 -43.84 62.28
CA VAL A 1177 -20.47 -44.75 63.40
C VAL A 1177 -20.38 -46.32 63.17
N GLU A 1178 -20.40 -47.19 64.24
CA GLU A 1178 -19.83 -48.59 64.41
C GLU A 1178 -20.54 -49.92 63.91
N ILE A 1179 -19.81 -51.07 63.73
CA ILE A 1179 -20.22 -52.45 63.22
C ILE A 1179 -19.22 -53.65 63.60
N LEU A 1180 -19.54 -54.99 63.53
CA LEU A 1180 -18.78 -56.19 64.09
C LEU A 1180 -18.86 -57.60 63.36
N PHE A 1181 -17.79 -58.47 63.24
CA PHE A 1181 -17.66 -59.65 62.29
C PHE A 1181 -16.76 -60.91 62.66
N GLU A 1182 -16.84 -62.09 61.95
CA GLU A 1182 -16.22 -63.46 62.25
C GLU A 1182 -15.87 -64.41 61.01
N PHE A 1183 -14.79 -65.26 60.90
CA PHE A 1183 -14.33 -65.97 59.62
C PHE A 1183 -13.59 -67.38 59.64
N TRP A 1184 -13.37 -68.05 58.47
CA TRP A 1184 -12.49 -69.25 58.15
C TRP A 1184 -12.02 -69.41 56.66
N GLY A 1185 -10.84 -70.03 56.42
CA GLY A 1185 -10.28 -70.41 55.09
C GLY A 1185 -8.72 -70.40 55.05
N THR A 1186 -8.10 -70.07 53.91
CA THR A 1186 -6.69 -69.62 53.81
C THR A 1186 -6.59 -68.11 54.10
N PRO A 1187 -6.07 -67.66 55.26
CA PRO A 1187 -6.09 -66.24 55.62
C PRO A 1187 -5.23 -65.38 54.68
N PRO A 1188 -5.61 -64.11 54.40
CA PRO A 1188 -6.66 -63.33 55.07
C PRO A 1188 -8.09 -63.62 54.60
N PHE A 1189 -9.06 -63.24 55.43
CA PHE A 1189 -10.48 -63.39 55.17
C PHE A 1189 -11.11 -62.06 54.79
N GLU A 1190 -11.52 -61.97 53.53
CA GLU A 1190 -12.28 -60.84 53.00
C GLU A 1190 -13.77 -61.17 53.08
N PHE A 1191 -14.56 -60.33 53.73
CA PHE A 1191 -16.00 -60.54 53.90
C PHE A 1191 -16.79 -59.32 53.44
N THR A 1192 -17.97 -59.57 52.90
CA THR A 1192 -18.78 -58.56 52.21
C THR A 1192 -20.04 -58.27 52.99
N TYR A 1193 -20.35 -57.00 53.29
CA TYR A 1193 -21.59 -56.58 53.95
C TYR A 1193 -22.34 -55.43 53.26
N THR A 1194 -23.53 -55.74 52.73
CA THR A 1194 -24.28 -54.92 51.76
C THR A 1194 -25.15 -53.86 52.37
N ARG A 1195 -25.12 -52.67 51.79
CA ARG A 1195 -25.61 -51.47 52.45
C ARG A 1195 -26.83 -50.88 51.74
N SER A 1196 -28.08 -51.32 52.02
CA SER A 1196 -29.37 -51.01 51.32
C SER A 1196 -30.19 -49.71 51.59
N THR A 1197 -31.34 -49.47 50.94
CA THR A 1197 -32.07 -48.19 51.07
C THR A 1197 -32.70 -48.01 52.46
N ASN A 1198 -32.88 -46.75 52.82
CA ASN A 1198 -33.79 -46.29 53.87
C ASN A 1198 -35.25 -46.60 53.44
N ALA A 1199 -35.60 -47.89 53.47
CA ALA A 1199 -36.68 -48.47 52.67
C ALA A 1199 -38.07 -48.09 53.22
N ARG A 1200 -38.80 -47.25 52.48
CA ARG A 1200 -40.15 -46.83 52.88
C ARG A 1200 -41.15 -47.97 52.70
N LYS A 1201 -42.07 -48.07 53.66
CA LYS A 1201 -42.95 -49.22 53.89
C LYS A 1201 -43.77 -49.60 52.66
N GLY A 1202 -43.39 -50.69 51.99
CA GLY A 1202 -44.00 -51.19 50.75
C GLY A 1202 -43.01 -51.40 49.59
N GLN A 1203 -41.82 -50.81 49.63
CA GLN A 1203 -40.75 -51.06 48.66
C GLN A 1203 -39.75 -52.10 49.18
N LYS A 1204 -39.10 -52.83 48.26
CA LYS A 1204 -37.94 -53.67 48.58
C LYS A 1204 -36.76 -52.76 48.97
N SER A 1205 -36.01 -53.13 50.00
CA SER A 1205 -34.74 -52.48 50.35
C SER A 1205 -33.70 -52.73 49.25
N GLN A 1206 -33.21 -51.67 48.62
CA GLN A 1206 -32.31 -51.70 47.48
C GLN A 1206 -30.88 -51.38 47.92
N ILE A 1207 -29.90 -52.25 47.65
CA ILE A 1207 -28.49 -52.04 47.99
C ILE A 1207 -27.98 -50.67 47.46
N LEU A 1208 -27.45 -49.82 48.37
CA LEU A 1208 -27.02 -48.42 48.17
C LEU A 1208 -25.48 -48.25 48.26
N GLU A 1209 -24.78 -48.96 49.16
CA GLU A 1209 -23.33 -49.26 49.17
C GLU A 1209 -23.18 -50.78 49.33
N THR A 1210 -21.96 -51.31 49.29
CA THR A 1210 -21.63 -52.58 49.95
C THR A 1210 -20.18 -52.51 50.42
N ARG A 1211 -19.94 -52.68 51.72
CA ARG A 1211 -18.57 -52.67 52.25
C ARG A 1211 -18.00 -54.07 52.24
N HIS A 1212 -16.80 -54.20 51.72
CA HIS A 1212 -15.93 -55.29 52.12
C HIS A 1212 -15.11 -54.83 53.31
N ASP A 1213 -14.72 -55.79 54.14
CA ASP A 1213 -13.63 -55.60 55.08
C ASP A 1213 -12.84 -56.92 55.20
N ILE A 1214 -11.62 -56.82 55.73
CA ILE A 1214 -10.60 -57.88 55.68
C ILE A 1214 -10.06 -58.12 57.08
N SER A 1215 -10.13 -59.37 57.55
CA SER A 1215 -9.43 -59.77 58.77
C SER A 1215 -8.32 -60.77 58.46
N TYR A 1216 -7.12 -60.45 58.94
CA TYR A 1216 -5.98 -61.35 58.99
C TYR A 1216 -6.10 -62.33 60.17
N GLU A 1217 -6.95 -61.99 61.14
CA GLU A 1217 -7.42 -62.85 62.21
C GLU A 1217 -8.82 -63.40 61.87
N HIS A 1218 -9.51 -64.01 62.85
CA HIS A 1218 -10.83 -64.63 62.64
C HIS A 1218 -12.01 -63.74 63.12
N SER A 1219 -11.82 -62.44 63.41
CA SER A 1219 -12.90 -61.46 63.78
C SER A 1219 -12.54 -59.98 63.51
N LYS A 1220 -13.50 -59.01 63.50
CA LYS A 1220 -13.24 -57.55 63.22
C LYS A 1220 -14.37 -56.52 63.58
N VAL A 1221 -14.09 -55.20 63.61
CA VAL A 1221 -14.99 -54.02 63.94
C VAL A 1221 -14.70 -52.77 63.05
N ILE A 1222 -15.70 -51.90 62.71
CA ILE A 1222 -15.64 -50.84 61.64
C ILE A 1222 -16.55 -49.59 61.90
N THR A 1223 -16.29 -48.39 61.34
CA THR A 1223 -17.15 -47.15 61.40
C THR A 1223 -17.59 -46.55 60.04
N ALA A 1224 -18.72 -45.82 59.95
CA ALA A 1224 -19.47 -45.53 58.70
C ALA A 1224 -20.20 -44.16 58.56
N ASN A 1225 -20.10 -43.49 57.39
CA ASN A 1225 -20.67 -42.16 57.08
C ASN A 1225 -21.71 -42.10 55.91
N LEU A 1226 -21.43 -42.67 54.73
CA LEU A 1226 -22.15 -42.45 53.44
C LEU A 1226 -23.42 -43.31 53.12
N GLU A 1227 -23.84 -43.37 51.83
CA GLU A 1227 -24.91 -44.12 51.05
C GLU A 1227 -25.42 -45.56 51.44
N GLY A 1228 -26.48 -45.79 52.24
CA GLY A 1228 -27.21 -47.11 52.41
C GLY A 1228 -27.24 -47.91 53.76
N THR A 1229 -27.74 -49.16 53.86
CA THR A 1229 -28.13 -50.00 55.06
C THR A 1229 -27.43 -51.42 55.16
N TYR A 1230 -26.19 -51.55 55.72
CA TYR A 1230 -25.21 -52.73 55.89
C TYR A 1230 -25.69 -54.22 56.11
N GLU A 1231 -25.01 -55.32 55.67
CA GLU A 1231 -25.46 -56.74 55.88
C GLU A 1231 -24.56 -57.86 55.27
N VAL A 1232 -23.92 -58.79 56.02
CA VAL A 1232 -22.96 -59.75 55.38
C VAL A 1232 -23.65 -60.67 54.35
N VAL A 1233 -22.99 -60.95 53.21
CA VAL A 1233 -23.47 -61.75 52.07
C VAL A 1233 -22.43 -62.67 51.39
N ALA A 1234 -21.12 -62.50 51.62
CA ALA A 1234 -20.08 -63.32 50.98
C ALA A 1234 -18.78 -63.35 51.80
N ILE A 1235 -17.91 -64.32 51.47
CA ILE A 1235 -16.52 -64.40 51.92
C ILE A 1235 -15.61 -64.89 50.80
N LYS A 1236 -14.38 -64.36 50.82
CA LYS A 1236 -13.24 -64.81 50.05
C LYS A 1236 -12.06 -65.08 50.99
N ASP A 1237 -11.22 -66.03 50.62
CA ASP A 1237 -9.93 -66.28 51.25
C ASP A 1237 -8.78 -65.82 50.33
N GLN A 1238 -7.55 -66.24 50.58
CA GLN A 1238 -6.40 -65.85 49.76
C GLN A 1238 -6.59 -66.18 48.26
N HIS A 1239 -7.32 -67.24 47.88
CA HIS A 1239 -7.37 -67.73 46.50
C HIS A 1239 -8.78 -67.88 45.91
N CYS A 1240 -9.77 -68.32 46.69
CA CYS A 1240 -11.11 -68.64 46.19
C CYS A 1240 -12.21 -68.03 47.08
N ALA A 1241 -13.48 -68.10 46.63
CA ALA A 1241 -14.56 -67.31 47.23
C ALA A 1241 -15.94 -67.97 47.16
N PHE A 1242 -16.76 -67.72 48.18
CA PHE A 1242 -18.11 -68.26 48.30
C PHE A 1242 -19.15 -67.20 48.73
N SER A 1243 -20.37 -67.32 48.22
CA SER A 1243 -21.49 -66.44 48.60
C SER A 1243 -22.82 -67.20 48.59
N THR A 1244 -23.72 -66.84 49.52
CA THR A 1244 -25.11 -67.32 49.55
C THR A 1244 -26.10 -66.39 48.86
N MET A 1245 -25.64 -65.29 48.24
CA MET A 1245 -26.47 -64.53 47.30
C MET A 1245 -26.68 -65.39 46.06
N GLY A 1246 -27.86 -66.00 45.95
CA GLY A 1246 -28.27 -66.71 44.73
C GLY A 1246 -28.17 -65.77 43.52
N SER A 1247 -27.83 -66.32 42.34
CA SER A 1247 -27.60 -65.53 41.13
C SER A 1247 -28.86 -64.98 40.46
N GLU A 1248 -29.90 -64.66 41.24
CA GLU A 1248 -31.06 -63.90 40.79
C GLU A 1248 -30.75 -62.40 40.94
N GLY A 1249 -30.56 -61.72 39.80
CA GLY A 1249 -30.21 -60.30 39.78
C GLY A 1249 -28.75 -59.99 39.45
N ARG A 1250 -27.97 -60.95 38.94
CA ARG A 1250 -26.62 -60.68 38.38
C ARG A 1250 -26.67 -60.00 36.99
N ASP A 1251 -27.57 -59.03 36.84
CA ASP A 1251 -27.69 -58.13 35.69
C ASP A 1251 -27.97 -56.66 36.13
N LYS A 1252 -27.15 -56.22 37.08
CA LYS A 1252 -26.71 -54.83 37.32
C LYS A 1252 -25.57 -54.89 38.32
N GLY A 1253 -24.35 -54.91 37.79
CA GLY A 1253 -23.15 -55.24 38.57
C GLY A 1253 -22.61 -54.07 39.40
N GLN A 1254 -21.79 -54.42 40.39
CA GLN A 1254 -20.73 -53.54 40.88
C GLN A 1254 -19.41 -54.30 40.92
N LYS A 1255 -18.32 -53.53 40.95
CA LYS A 1255 -16.97 -53.94 40.56
C LYS A 1255 -16.42 -55.08 41.39
N SER A 1256 -15.71 -56.00 40.75
CA SER A 1256 -14.66 -56.75 41.43
C SER A 1256 -13.60 -55.76 41.94
N LEU A 1257 -13.30 -55.84 43.24
CA LEU A 1257 -12.04 -55.32 43.75
C LEU A 1257 -10.92 -56.18 43.17
N LYS A 1258 -9.93 -55.52 42.58
CA LYS A 1258 -8.66 -56.09 42.17
C LYS A 1258 -7.57 -55.49 43.04
N TYR A 1259 -6.60 -56.33 43.40
CA TYR A 1259 -5.20 -55.99 43.17
C TYR A 1259 -4.93 -56.22 41.67
#